data_AF-A0A1J5SS43-F1
#
_entry.id   AF-A0A1J5SS43-F1
#
_cell.length_a   1.000
_cell.length_b   1.000
_cell.length_c   1.000
_cell.angle_alpha   90.00
_cell.angle_beta   90.00
_cell.angle_gamma   90.00
#
_symmetry.space_group_name_H-M   'P 1'
#
loop_
_entity.id
_entity.type
_entity.pdbx_description
1 polymer ?
#
loop_
_entity_poly.entity_id
_entity_poly.type
_entity_poly.pdbx_seq_one_letter_code
_entity_poly.pdbx_strand_id
1 'polypeptide(L)'
;MAIAQDVLETGRQVAAVRAETLSATLRAGIEGYVGWPYKVASASIVDADGTVSDTFAAIVYAAKEKSPAAASAQIPADSAAVVVDATDCLTIDTFRTAYARIARAKRLKKSPAPKLDTPTTTVTLGVIYAQRSDLPLEAFAEELERLNAATSSREWPDMIVVASMGAIQYAAQFPGEPLSGDYLPPAEGALNNYIPAVYVVIVLRPTGTSTFNKMMSFVVAHLGIFSPGAKLSHFSEFLDGVPKTAVVMSGYQYDLKGNLKPVPRNQYQDRFVPAPPFQITDRRGQHLATIQLIPWQDGGTILLKGKLPLLGLLPFFGRQDILRAGVVTRPDDLQISYVLPITPADFGEMLSRFQQQSNMKVKQPQSQWIVQKLSDEGSASPFMARLFMGLMRLRDAVYSDPVARESFDKAFDFVPTSLFAARTTAKEISELWVGHARKVATGVVVRRQGVAIHIDENIDKELRKQVEHFLNNAARVIKQGMQGLTAQLGVDIGFMFKQQSAFARGIAALKASDPLLADYLEKSRQTWSELLIKSRNDLEHNNWSLPRVTYDTSGANIVAVEPLVAGQPVTEFAQAMLDRVCCFVEEVTAHCIQQKMAAPITITEIPLSERRSEAPERFQLTLAVGGQPRWNISYHSSSFEEV
;
A
#
# COMPACT_ATOMS: atom_id res chain seq x y z
N MET A 1 10.59 -4.42 -36.89
CA MET A 1 10.49 -5.02 -35.54
C MET A 1 9.56 -4.14 -34.72
N ALA A 2 8.90 -4.67 -33.68
CA ALA A 2 8.05 -3.85 -32.82
C ALA A 2 8.92 -2.86 -32.04
N ILE A 3 8.57 -1.57 -32.01
CA ILE A 3 9.37 -0.49 -31.38
C ILE A 3 9.78 -0.85 -29.94
N ALA A 4 8.90 -1.47 -29.15
CA ALA A 4 9.23 -1.94 -27.80
C ALA A 4 10.47 -2.86 -27.75
N GLN A 5 10.62 -3.76 -28.72
CA GLN A 5 11.74 -4.71 -28.75
C GLN A 5 13.07 -4.02 -29.09
N ASP A 6 13.03 -3.07 -30.03
CA ASP A 6 14.22 -2.29 -30.42
C ASP A 6 14.69 -1.40 -29.25
N VAL A 7 13.74 -0.78 -28.54
CA VAL A 7 14.00 0.02 -27.33
C VAL A 7 14.53 -0.85 -26.20
N LEU A 8 14.00 -2.07 -26.04
CA LEU A 8 14.48 -3.03 -25.04
C LEU A 8 15.95 -3.40 -25.29
N GLU A 9 16.31 -3.66 -26.55
CA GLU A 9 17.68 -4.00 -26.91
C GLU A 9 18.63 -2.80 -26.70
N THR A 10 18.19 -1.59 -27.06
CA THR A 10 18.94 -0.37 -26.74
C THR A 10 19.12 -0.21 -25.23
N GLY A 11 18.05 -0.44 -24.45
CA GLY A 11 18.10 -0.39 -22.99
C GLY A 11 19.11 -1.35 -22.39
N ARG A 12 19.19 -2.59 -22.92
CA ARG A 12 20.20 -3.57 -22.52
C ARG A 12 21.61 -3.12 -22.85
N GLN A 13 21.81 -2.54 -24.02
CA GLN A 13 23.12 -2.00 -24.41
C GLN A 13 23.55 -0.89 -23.45
N VAL A 14 22.68 0.09 -23.18
CA VAL A 14 22.96 1.18 -22.23
C VAL A 14 23.22 0.62 -20.82
N ALA A 15 22.48 -0.40 -20.38
CA ALA A 15 22.66 -1.01 -19.06
C ALA A 15 23.96 -1.85 -18.94
N ALA A 16 24.58 -2.24 -20.06
CA ALA A 16 25.74 -3.12 -20.10
C ALA A 16 27.09 -2.39 -20.29
N VAL A 17 27.09 -1.09 -20.60
CA VAL A 17 28.35 -0.35 -20.86
C VAL A 17 29.14 -0.08 -19.58
N ARG A 18 30.40 0.32 -19.73
CA ARG A 18 31.21 0.78 -18.61
C ARG A 18 30.86 2.22 -18.24
N ALA A 19 31.11 2.58 -16.97
CA ALA A 19 30.79 3.89 -16.41
C ALA A 19 31.30 5.07 -17.27
N GLU A 20 32.50 4.96 -17.85
CA GLU A 20 33.10 6.04 -18.65
C GLU A 20 32.34 6.33 -19.95
N THR A 21 31.61 5.33 -20.45
CA THR A 21 30.87 5.38 -21.72
C THR A 21 29.36 5.49 -21.51
N LEU A 22 28.89 5.51 -20.27
CA LEU A 22 27.47 5.51 -19.92
C LEU A 22 26.74 6.71 -20.53
N SER A 23 27.21 7.93 -20.25
CA SER A 23 26.57 9.16 -20.74
C SER A 23 26.51 9.21 -22.28
N ALA A 24 27.57 8.78 -22.96
CA ALA A 24 27.61 8.77 -24.42
C ALA A 24 26.62 7.76 -25.02
N THR A 25 26.55 6.56 -24.45
CA THR A 25 25.65 5.49 -24.92
C THR A 25 24.20 5.79 -24.60
N LEU A 26 23.91 6.30 -23.40
CA LEU A 26 22.58 6.74 -22.98
C LEU A 26 22.05 7.83 -23.92
N ARG A 27 22.88 8.83 -24.23
CA ARG A 27 22.54 9.90 -25.17
C ARG A 27 22.19 9.35 -26.55
N ALA A 28 23.05 8.50 -27.11
CA ALA A 28 22.81 7.89 -28.42
C ALA A 28 21.53 7.03 -28.42
N GLY A 29 21.28 6.30 -27.33
CA GLY A 29 20.06 5.51 -27.15
C GLY A 29 18.80 6.37 -27.11
N ILE A 30 18.81 7.52 -26.42
CA ILE A 30 17.68 8.47 -26.42
C ILE A 30 17.50 9.09 -27.81
N GLU A 31 18.59 9.50 -28.46
CA GLU A 31 18.57 10.15 -29.77
C GLU A 31 17.88 9.31 -30.86
N GLY A 32 18.00 7.98 -30.78
CA GLY A 32 17.33 7.05 -31.69
C GLY A 32 15.80 7.11 -31.70
N TYR A 33 15.17 7.72 -30.68
CA TYR A 33 13.71 7.64 -30.50
C TYR A 33 12.98 8.99 -30.35
N VAL A 34 13.71 10.11 -30.23
CA VAL A 34 13.09 11.43 -29.97
C VAL A 34 12.62 12.18 -31.22
N GLY A 35 12.93 11.71 -32.44
CA GLY A 35 12.38 12.25 -33.69
C GLY A 35 12.62 13.75 -33.96
N TRP A 36 12.10 14.28 -35.07
CA TRP A 36 12.14 15.72 -35.36
C TRP A 36 11.04 16.46 -34.57
N PRO A 37 11.28 17.65 -33.99
CA PRO A 37 12.44 18.55 -34.15
C PRO A 37 13.55 18.40 -33.09
N TYR A 38 13.59 17.28 -32.38
CA TYR A 38 14.46 17.12 -31.23
C TYR A 38 15.88 16.72 -31.61
N LYS A 39 16.84 17.23 -30.83
CA LYS A 39 18.23 16.79 -30.80
C LYS A 39 18.62 16.45 -29.38
N VAL A 40 19.68 15.64 -29.23
CA VAL A 40 20.20 15.25 -27.92
C VAL A 40 21.67 15.60 -27.80
N ALA A 41 22.05 16.32 -26.74
CA ALA A 41 23.44 16.72 -26.50
C ALA A 41 23.81 16.58 -25.02
N SER A 42 25.11 16.49 -24.74
CA SER A 42 25.65 16.75 -23.40
C SER A 42 26.06 18.22 -23.36
N ALA A 43 25.38 19.00 -22.54
CA ALA A 43 25.53 20.45 -22.46
C ALA A 43 25.00 20.95 -21.11
N SER A 44 25.19 22.23 -20.80
CA SER A 44 24.41 22.93 -19.77
C SER A 44 23.23 23.68 -20.38
N ILE A 45 22.32 24.16 -19.54
CA ILE A 45 21.20 25.01 -19.95
C ILE A 45 21.45 26.42 -19.44
N VAL A 46 21.11 27.42 -20.26
CA VAL A 46 21.18 28.84 -19.89
C VAL A 46 19.83 29.51 -20.09
N ASP A 47 19.38 30.29 -19.10
CA ASP A 47 18.17 31.11 -19.24
C ASP A 47 18.46 32.50 -19.80
N ALA A 48 17.40 33.27 -20.06
CA ALA A 48 17.50 34.63 -20.60
C ALA A 48 18.21 35.62 -19.65
N ASP A 49 18.27 35.31 -18.35
CA ASP A 49 18.92 36.14 -17.33
C ASP A 49 20.42 35.75 -17.17
N GLY A 50 20.91 34.78 -17.95
CA GLY A 50 22.30 34.31 -17.94
C GLY A 50 22.61 33.28 -16.86
N THR A 51 21.60 32.76 -16.15
CA THR A 51 21.79 31.69 -15.16
C THR A 51 22.06 30.39 -15.89
N VAL A 52 23.12 29.67 -15.48
CA VAL A 52 23.55 28.43 -16.13
C VAL A 52 23.38 27.25 -15.18
N SER A 53 22.83 26.14 -15.66
CA SER A 53 22.77 24.88 -14.92
C SER A 53 24.09 24.10 -14.99
N ASP A 54 24.16 22.99 -14.27
CA ASP A 54 25.21 21.99 -14.49
C ASP A 54 25.15 21.40 -15.91
N THR A 55 26.25 20.75 -16.33
CA THR A 55 26.26 19.94 -17.55
C THR A 55 25.55 18.61 -17.29
N PHE A 56 24.62 18.21 -18.15
CA PHE A 56 23.89 16.94 -18.02
C PHE A 56 24.42 15.87 -18.98
N ALA A 57 24.18 14.60 -18.66
CA ALA A 57 24.58 13.48 -19.50
C ALA A 57 23.84 13.50 -20.85
N ALA A 58 22.55 13.84 -20.82
CA ALA A 58 21.75 14.10 -22.00
C ALA A 58 20.75 15.23 -21.76
N ILE A 59 20.60 16.11 -22.74
CA ILE A 59 19.56 17.12 -22.83
C ILE A 59 18.83 16.90 -24.15
N VAL A 60 17.52 16.67 -24.09
CA VAL A 60 16.65 16.65 -25.28
C VAL A 60 16.12 18.06 -25.48
N TYR A 61 16.38 18.64 -26.65
CA TYR A 61 15.99 20.03 -26.93
C TYR A 61 15.42 20.18 -28.35
N ALA A 62 14.46 21.10 -28.49
CA ALA A 62 13.88 21.45 -29.78
C ALA A 62 14.84 22.33 -30.57
N ALA A 63 15.34 21.85 -31.72
CA ALA A 63 16.26 22.60 -32.56
C ALA A 63 15.50 23.46 -33.60
N LYS A 64 15.98 24.68 -33.85
CA LYS A 64 15.50 25.49 -34.98
C LYS A 64 16.11 24.96 -36.29
N GLU A 65 15.36 25.01 -37.39
CA GLU A 65 15.76 24.46 -38.71
C GLU A 65 17.11 24.97 -39.25
N LYS A 66 17.58 26.14 -38.79
CA LYS A 66 18.86 26.76 -39.22
C LYS A 66 19.98 26.67 -38.19
N SER A 67 19.83 25.89 -37.11
CA SER A 67 20.90 25.76 -36.11
C SER A 67 22.08 24.95 -36.67
N PRO A 68 23.34 25.41 -36.50
CA PRO A 68 24.51 24.68 -36.96
C PRO A 68 24.57 23.25 -36.41
N ALA A 69 25.22 22.35 -37.16
CA ALA A 69 25.29 20.93 -36.82
C ALA A 69 26.06 20.65 -35.50
N ALA A 70 26.95 21.57 -35.08
CA ALA A 70 27.66 21.46 -33.81
C ALA A 70 26.72 21.79 -32.63
N ALA A 71 26.68 20.90 -31.63
CA ALA A 71 25.99 21.16 -30.39
C ALA A 71 26.62 22.36 -29.68
N SER A 72 25.82 23.39 -29.39
CA SER A 72 26.25 24.47 -28.49
C SER A 72 26.56 23.87 -27.11
N ALA A 73 27.65 24.30 -26.49
CA ALA A 73 27.97 23.91 -25.11
C ALA A 73 26.89 24.33 -24.10
N GLN A 74 26.05 25.30 -24.47
CA GLN A 74 24.91 25.79 -23.70
C GLN A 74 23.64 25.81 -24.55
N ILE A 75 22.58 25.21 -24.03
CA ILE A 75 21.25 25.14 -24.66
C ILE A 75 20.32 26.18 -24.01
N PRO A 76 19.56 26.98 -24.78
CA PRO A 76 18.58 27.89 -24.20
C PRO A 76 17.50 27.14 -23.39
N ALA A 77 17.14 27.65 -22.21
CA ALA A 77 16.13 27.05 -21.33
C ALA A 77 14.78 26.81 -22.01
N ASP A 78 14.36 27.73 -22.88
CA ASP A 78 13.13 27.62 -23.68
C ASP A 78 13.12 26.46 -24.67
N SER A 79 14.30 25.97 -25.06
CA SER A 79 14.43 24.84 -26.00
C SER A 79 14.60 23.50 -25.29
N ALA A 80 15.03 23.50 -24.03
CA ALA A 80 15.32 22.29 -23.27
C ALA A 80 14.02 21.64 -22.75
N ALA A 81 13.68 20.47 -23.31
CA ALA A 81 12.48 19.72 -22.96
C ALA A 81 12.77 18.69 -21.85
N VAL A 82 13.91 18.00 -21.92
CA VAL A 82 14.28 16.96 -20.95
C VAL A 82 15.74 17.12 -20.55
N VAL A 83 16.04 16.95 -19.27
CA VAL A 83 17.40 16.76 -18.75
C VAL A 83 17.52 15.39 -18.10
N VAL A 84 18.63 14.71 -18.38
CA VAL A 84 18.97 13.42 -17.78
C VAL A 84 20.31 13.55 -17.05
N ASP A 85 20.26 13.43 -15.74
CA ASP A 85 21.44 13.26 -14.89
C ASP A 85 21.76 11.76 -14.83
N ALA A 86 23.02 11.37 -15.11
CA ALA A 86 23.39 9.97 -15.18
C ALA A 86 24.56 9.65 -14.23
N THR A 87 24.44 8.54 -13.51
CA THR A 87 25.49 7.98 -12.64
C THR A 87 25.64 6.49 -12.90
N ASP A 88 26.80 5.91 -12.61
CA ASP A 88 27.00 4.47 -12.74
C ASP A 88 26.32 3.72 -11.59
N CYS A 89 26.49 4.18 -10.35
CA CYS A 89 25.88 3.63 -9.15
C CYS A 89 25.07 4.71 -8.43
N LEU A 90 23.83 4.37 -8.05
CA LEU A 90 23.00 5.23 -7.23
C LEU A 90 23.23 4.92 -5.76
N THR A 91 23.74 5.89 -5.03
CA THR A 91 23.75 5.96 -3.56
C THR A 91 22.86 7.12 -3.10
N ILE A 92 22.58 7.21 -1.80
CA ILE A 92 21.81 8.35 -1.25
C ILE A 92 22.48 9.69 -1.56
N ASP A 93 23.81 9.77 -1.50
CA ASP A 93 24.53 11.03 -1.76
C ASP A 93 24.54 11.43 -3.23
N THR A 94 24.74 10.46 -4.14
CA THR A 94 24.62 10.74 -5.58
C THR A 94 23.18 11.08 -5.96
N PHE A 95 22.19 10.44 -5.32
CA PHE A 95 20.78 10.76 -5.52
C PHE A 95 20.46 12.19 -5.09
N ARG A 96 20.88 12.63 -3.89
CA ARG A 96 20.74 14.02 -3.41
C ARG A 96 21.41 15.02 -4.34
N THR A 97 22.60 14.68 -4.84
CA THR A 97 23.35 15.54 -5.78
C THR A 97 22.61 15.69 -7.10
N ALA A 98 22.15 14.59 -7.70
CA ALA A 98 21.37 14.59 -8.94
C ALA A 98 20.03 15.33 -8.76
N TYR A 99 19.34 15.11 -7.63
CA TYR A 99 18.12 15.83 -7.28
C TYR A 99 18.35 17.35 -7.29
N ALA A 100 19.41 17.82 -6.63
CA ALA A 100 19.74 19.25 -6.59
C ALA A 100 20.11 19.83 -7.97
N ARG A 101 20.80 19.07 -8.81
CA ARG A 101 21.13 19.47 -10.20
C ARG A 101 19.86 19.61 -11.06
N ILE A 102 18.97 18.64 -10.98
CA ILE A 102 17.67 18.68 -11.67
C ILE A 102 16.85 19.88 -11.19
N ALA A 103 16.78 20.12 -9.87
CA ALA A 103 16.09 21.28 -9.31
C ALA A 103 16.64 22.60 -9.88
N ARG A 104 17.97 22.75 -10.00
CA ARG A 104 18.60 23.93 -10.64
C ARG A 104 18.19 24.10 -12.09
N ALA A 105 18.16 23.02 -12.88
CA ALA A 105 17.73 23.08 -14.27
C ALA A 105 16.23 23.42 -14.43
N LYS A 106 15.36 22.93 -13.54
CA LYS A 106 13.93 23.23 -13.54
C LYS A 106 13.61 24.64 -13.03
N ARG A 107 14.49 25.26 -12.24
CA ARG A 107 14.37 26.65 -11.75
C ARG A 107 14.72 27.70 -12.82
N LEU A 108 15.46 27.33 -13.86
CA LEU A 108 15.82 28.25 -14.94
C LEU A 108 14.58 28.90 -15.54
N LYS A 109 14.66 30.21 -15.72
CA LYS A 109 13.53 31.00 -16.18
C LYS A 109 13.20 30.68 -17.64
N LYS A 110 11.92 30.52 -17.91
CA LYS A 110 11.41 30.23 -19.25
C LYS A 110 10.36 31.24 -19.67
N SER A 111 10.20 31.37 -20.97
CA SER A 111 9.10 32.06 -21.60
C SER A 111 7.79 31.32 -21.28
N PRO A 112 6.66 32.03 -21.08
CA PRO A 112 5.37 31.39 -20.94
C PRO A 112 5.04 30.50 -22.14
N ALA A 113 4.35 29.38 -21.88
CA ALA A 113 3.91 28.50 -22.95
C ALA A 113 3.00 29.25 -23.96
N PRO A 114 3.13 28.98 -25.27
CA PRO A 114 2.29 29.61 -26.28
C PRO A 114 0.82 29.22 -26.05
N LYS A 115 -0.10 30.16 -26.27
CA LYS A 115 -1.53 29.87 -26.23
C LYS A 115 -1.94 29.22 -27.55
N LEU A 116 -1.95 27.89 -27.58
CA LEU A 116 -2.44 27.08 -28.70
C LEU A 116 -3.72 26.35 -28.30
N ASP A 117 -4.50 25.91 -29.29
CA ASP A 117 -5.68 25.05 -29.06
C ASP A 117 -5.29 23.65 -28.58
N THR A 118 -4.03 23.26 -28.76
CA THR A 118 -3.45 22.00 -28.25
C THR A 118 -2.69 22.25 -26.94
N PRO A 119 -2.77 21.32 -25.97
CA PRO A 119 -1.97 21.42 -24.74
C PRO A 119 -0.47 21.55 -25.04
N THR A 120 0.16 22.57 -24.48
CA THR A 120 1.61 22.81 -24.60
C THR A 120 2.27 23.07 -23.26
N THR A 121 3.53 22.69 -23.13
CA THR A 121 4.33 22.98 -21.93
C THR A 121 5.70 23.51 -22.29
N THR A 122 6.25 24.37 -21.43
CA THR A 122 7.65 24.79 -21.46
C THR A 122 8.46 24.14 -20.34
N VAL A 123 7.83 23.37 -19.46
CA VAL A 123 8.49 22.73 -18.31
C VAL A 123 9.59 21.78 -18.78
N THR A 124 10.78 21.86 -18.17
CA THR A 124 11.82 20.84 -18.35
C THR A 124 11.46 19.60 -17.53
N LEU A 125 11.38 18.45 -18.17
CA LEU A 125 11.31 17.16 -17.49
C LEU A 125 12.69 16.75 -16.95
N GLY A 126 12.78 16.33 -15.70
CA GLY A 126 14.00 15.88 -15.06
C GLY A 126 14.01 14.37 -14.83
N VAL A 127 15.03 13.69 -15.35
CA VAL A 127 15.25 12.25 -15.13
C VAL A 127 16.60 12.05 -14.44
N ILE A 128 16.61 11.20 -13.41
CA ILE A 128 17.84 10.67 -12.81
C ILE A 128 17.99 9.23 -13.31
N TYR A 129 19.08 8.94 -14.00
CA TYR A 129 19.40 7.62 -14.53
C TYR A 129 20.60 7.02 -13.79
N ALA A 130 20.46 5.80 -13.33
CA ALA A 130 21.55 5.01 -12.79
C ALA A 130 21.60 3.63 -13.43
N GLN A 131 22.80 3.10 -13.63
CA GLN A 131 22.98 1.77 -14.18
C GLN A 131 22.69 0.68 -13.13
N ARG A 132 23.15 0.89 -11.89
CA ARG A 132 22.94 -0.02 -10.75
C ARG A 132 22.72 0.73 -9.44
N SER A 133 22.35 -0.01 -8.41
CA SER A 133 22.26 0.42 -7.02
C SER A 133 22.52 -0.79 -6.12
N ASP A 134 23.10 -0.56 -4.94
CA ASP A 134 23.18 -1.57 -3.87
C ASP A 134 22.06 -1.40 -2.83
N LEU A 135 21.31 -0.29 -2.93
CA LEU A 135 20.15 0.00 -2.09
C LEU A 135 18.83 -0.33 -2.81
N PRO A 136 17.79 -0.74 -2.06
CA PRO A 136 16.47 -0.97 -2.60
C PRO A 136 15.81 0.34 -3.07
N LEU A 137 14.90 0.26 -4.04
CA LEU A 137 14.19 1.43 -4.58
C LEU A 137 13.35 2.15 -3.52
N GLU A 138 12.87 1.43 -2.51
CA GLU A 138 12.18 1.98 -1.34
C GLU A 138 13.03 3.01 -0.61
N ALA A 139 14.34 2.77 -0.43
CA ALA A 139 15.23 3.70 0.27
C ALA A 139 15.35 5.04 -0.48
N PHE A 140 15.36 5.02 -1.81
CA PHE A 140 15.34 6.25 -2.61
C PHE A 140 13.97 6.91 -2.63
N ALA A 141 12.87 6.16 -2.55
CA ALA A 141 11.54 6.74 -2.46
C ALA A 141 11.30 7.44 -1.11
N GLU A 142 11.79 6.88 -0.01
CA GLU A 142 11.78 7.52 1.30
C GLU A 142 12.62 8.80 1.32
N GLU A 143 13.83 8.75 0.75
CA GLU A 143 14.66 9.94 0.61
C GLU A 143 14.05 10.96 -0.35
N LEU A 144 13.36 10.52 -1.41
CA LEU A 144 12.61 11.39 -2.32
C LEU A 144 11.49 12.12 -1.58
N GLU A 145 10.71 11.43 -0.74
CA GLU A 145 9.67 12.03 0.08
C GLU A 145 10.26 13.09 1.02
N ARG A 146 11.39 12.79 1.66
CA ARG A 146 12.12 13.73 2.53
C ARG A 146 12.57 14.98 1.79
N LEU A 147 13.14 14.84 0.59
CA LEU A 147 13.59 15.96 -0.24
C LEU A 147 12.42 16.77 -0.78
N ASN A 148 11.34 16.11 -1.19
CA ASN A 148 10.11 16.74 -1.67
C ASN A 148 9.44 17.58 -0.59
N ALA A 149 9.49 17.17 0.68
CA ALA A 149 8.95 17.94 1.79
C ALA A 149 9.65 19.31 1.97
N ALA A 150 10.92 19.43 1.55
CA ALA A 150 11.72 20.64 1.67
C ALA A 150 11.82 21.45 0.36
N THR A 151 11.28 20.95 -0.75
CA THR A 151 11.50 21.50 -2.09
C THR A 151 10.17 21.76 -2.80
N SER A 152 10.08 22.86 -3.56
CA SER A 152 8.90 23.13 -4.38
C SER A 152 8.66 22.00 -5.40
N SER A 153 7.40 21.59 -5.59
CA SER A 153 7.06 20.51 -6.52
C SER A 153 7.39 20.79 -7.98
N ARG A 154 7.59 22.07 -8.34
CA ARG A 154 8.07 22.47 -9.67
C ARG A 154 9.52 22.07 -9.92
N GLU A 155 10.28 21.79 -8.87
CA GLU A 155 11.71 21.50 -8.94
C GLU A 155 12.02 20.00 -8.75
N TRP A 156 11.02 19.17 -8.43
CA TRP A 156 11.21 17.74 -8.22
C TRP A 156 11.68 17.04 -9.50
N PRO A 157 12.56 16.04 -9.42
CA PRO A 157 12.81 15.13 -10.54
C PRO A 157 11.54 14.33 -10.83
N ASP A 158 11.22 14.12 -12.10
CA ASP A 158 9.96 13.51 -12.54
C ASP A 158 10.04 11.98 -12.64
N MET A 159 11.24 11.44 -12.83
CA MET A 159 11.51 10.00 -12.84
C MET A 159 12.93 9.69 -12.35
N ILE A 160 13.06 8.64 -11.54
CA ILE A 160 14.33 8.02 -11.17
C ILE A 160 14.35 6.62 -11.79
N VAL A 161 15.42 6.30 -12.49
CA VAL A 161 15.61 5.07 -13.24
C VAL A 161 16.83 4.36 -12.70
N VAL A 162 16.67 3.09 -12.30
CA VAL A 162 17.79 2.18 -12.05
C VAL A 162 17.67 1.03 -13.03
N ALA A 163 18.55 0.98 -14.03
CA ALA A 163 18.39 0.16 -15.23
C ALA A 163 18.21 -1.34 -14.98
N SER A 164 18.80 -1.85 -13.90
CA SER A 164 18.75 -3.26 -13.48
C SER A 164 17.57 -3.59 -12.56
N MET A 165 16.83 -2.59 -12.07
CA MET A 165 15.81 -2.76 -11.03
C MET A 165 14.42 -2.32 -11.51
N GLY A 166 14.29 -1.04 -11.86
CA GLY A 166 12.98 -0.42 -12.01
C GLY A 166 13.04 1.11 -12.03
N ALA A 167 11.86 1.71 -11.89
CA ALA A 167 11.71 3.16 -11.86
C ALA A 167 10.89 3.63 -10.66
N ILE A 168 11.23 4.82 -10.17
CA ILE A 168 10.44 5.61 -9.22
C ILE A 168 9.90 6.80 -10.00
N GLN A 169 8.61 7.08 -9.90
CA GLN A 169 7.98 8.17 -10.64
C GLN A 169 6.67 8.56 -9.97
N TYR A 170 6.08 9.66 -10.42
CA TYR A 170 4.74 10.05 -10.00
C TYR A 170 3.68 9.43 -10.92
N ALA A 171 2.58 9.01 -10.32
CA ALA A 171 1.37 8.57 -11.02
C ALA A 171 0.18 9.43 -10.59
N ALA A 172 -0.78 9.57 -11.50
CA ALA A 172 -2.04 10.25 -11.24
C ALA A 172 -3.10 9.24 -10.81
N GLN A 173 -3.84 9.57 -9.77
CA GLN A 173 -5.02 8.84 -9.34
C GLN A 173 -6.17 9.83 -9.12
N PHE A 174 -7.27 9.65 -9.85
CA PHE A 174 -8.48 10.42 -9.62
C PHE A 174 -9.30 9.80 -8.46
N PRO A 175 -10.00 10.62 -7.66
CA PRO A 175 -10.92 10.11 -6.64
C PRO A 175 -11.93 9.12 -7.23
N GLY A 176 -12.03 7.94 -6.61
CA GLY A 176 -12.93 6.86 -7.06
C GLY A 176 -12.36 5.97 -8.17
N GLU A 177 -11.11 6.16 -8.59
CA GLU A 177 -10.43 5.33 -9.59
C GLU A 177 -9.17 4.65 -9.04
N PRO A 178 -8.75 3.51 -9.64
CA PRO A 178 -7.39 3.02 -9.47
C PRO A 178 -6.37 3.99 -10.10
N LEU A 179 -5.08 3.70 -9.97
CA LEU A 179 -4.01 4.43 -10.66
C LEU A 179 -4.34 4.62 -12.15
N SER A 180 -4.47 5.88 -12.58
CA SER A 180 -4.94 6.23 -13.92
C SER A 180 -3.82 6.27 -14.96
N GLY A 181 -2.60 6.63 -14.56
CA GLY A 181 -1.46 6.74 -15.47
C GLY A 181 -0.27 7.48 -14.87
N ASP A 182 0.76 7.72 -15.67
CA ASP A 182 1.89 8.54 -15.23
C ASP A 182 1.46 10.00 -15.07
N TYR A 183 2.02 10.67 -14.07
CA TYR A 183 1.78 12.09 -13.87
C TYR A 183 2.87 12.90 -14.58
N LEU A 184 2.45 13.83 -15.43
CA LEU A 184 3.32 14.83 -16.02
C LEU A 184 3.09 16.18 -15.32
N PRO A 185 4.16 16.95 -15.03
CA PRO A 185 4.02 18.23 -14.37
C PRO A 185 3.17 19.19 -15.22
N PRO A 186 2.26 19.96 -14.60
CA PRO A 186 1.43 20.92 -15.32
C PRO A 186 2.31 22.00 -15.94
N ALA A 187 1.87 22.53 -17.08
CA ALA A 187 2.50 23.68 -17.71
C ALA A 187 2.57 24.88 -16.74
N GLU A 188 3.57 25.74 -16.93
CA GLU A 188 3.75 26.91 -16.09
C GLU A 188 2.50 27.80 -16.10
N GLY A 189 2.01 28.16 -14.91
CA GLY A 189 0.81 28.96 -14.73
C GLY A 189 -0.52 28.22 -14.93
N ALA A 190 -0.53 26.94 -15.34
CA ALA A 190 -1.77 26.17 -15.53
C ALA A 190 -2.61 26.08 -14.24
N LEU A 191 -1.95 25.99 -13.08
CA LEU A 191 -2.60 25.90 -11.77
C LEU A 191 -3.15 27.24 -11.27
N ASN A 192 -2.84 28.37 -11.91
CA ASN A 192 -3.31 29.69 -11.45
C ASN A 192 -4.83 29.87 -11.60
N ASN A 193 -5.43 29.14 -12.55
CA ASN A 193 -6.84 29.24 -12.86
C ASN A 193 -7.64 28.04 -12.35
N TYR A 194 -6.97 26.92 -12.10
CA TYR A 194 -7.57 25.59 -12.06
C TYR A 194 -6.75 24.64 -11.19
N ILE A 195 -7.35 24.11 -10.12
CA ILE A 195 -6.71 23.14 -9.24
C ILE A 195 -7.32 21.76 -9.47
N PRO A 196 -6.65 20.84 -10.18
CA PRO A 196 -7.22 19.53 -10.46
C PRO A 196 -7.34 18.71 -9.17
N ALA A 197 -8.49 18.06 -8.99
CA ALA A 197 -8.71 17.08 -7.94
C ALA A 197 -8.07 15.74 -8.34
N VAL A 198 -6.76 15.65 -8.18
CA VAL A 198 -5.95 14.47 -8.50
C VAL A 198 -4.98 14.20 -7.35
N TYR A 199 -4.86 12.94 -6.97
CA TYR A 199 -3.78 12.48 -6.11
C TYR A 199 -2.55 12.20 -6.98
N VAL A 200 -1.43 12.81 -6.63
CA VAL A 200 -0.12 12.58 -7.25
C VAL A 200 0.65 11.65 -6.33
N VAL A 201 0.82 10.40 -6.73
CA VAL A 201 1.38 9.36 -5.85
C VAL A 201 2.76 8.91 -6.32
N ILE A 202 3.70 8.74 -5.39
CA ILE A 202 5.00 8.13 -5.66
C ILE A 202 4.77 6.63 -5.86
N VAL A 203 5.20 6.11 -7.01
CA VAL A 203 5.11 4.69 -7.32
C VAL A 203 6.46 4.10 -7.66
N LEU A 204 6.68 2.88 -7.17
CA LEU A 204 7.76 2.01 -7.60
C LEU A 204 7.24 1.08 -8.71
N ARG A 205 7.92 1.05 -9.85
CA ARG A 205 7.57 0.17 -10.98
C ARG A 205 8.67 -0.87 -11.22
N PRO A 206 8.40 -2.16 -10.98
CA PRO A 206 9.36 -3.25 -11.17
C PRO A 206 9.48 -3.61 -12.66
N THR A 207 10.13 -2.73 -13.42
CA THR A 207 10.23 -2.87 -14.88
C THR A 207 11.46 -3.69 -15.30
N GLY A 208 12.42 -3.94 -14.41
CA GLY A 208 13.60 -4.77 -14.67
C GLY A 208 14.29 -4.41 -15.99
N THR A 209 14.49 -5.38 -16.87
CA THR A 209 15.14 -5.13 -18.18
C THR A 209 14.40 -4.13 -19.08
N SER A 210 13.10 -3.89 -18.84
CA SER A 210 12.29 -2.92 -19.58
C SER A 210 12.27 -1.52 -18.96
N THR A 211 13.13 -1.22 -17.99
CA THR A 211 13.15 0.11 -17.36
C THR A 211 13.46 1.23 -18.36
N PHE A 212 14.34 1.00 -19.33
CA PHE A 212 14.61 1.98 -20.38
C PHE A 212 13.38 2.23 -21.27
N ASN A 213 12.60 1.20 -21.61
CA ASN A 213 11.32 1.34 -22.31
C ASN A 213 10.37 2.26 -21.54
N LYS A 214 10.27 2.04 -20.22
CA LYS A 214 9.42 2.86 -19.36
C LYS A 214 9.87 4.32 -19.38
N MET A 215 11.18 4.57 -19.21
CA MET A 215 11.77 5.91 -19.32
C MET A 215 11.44 6.57 -20.66
N MET A 216 11.65 5.86 -21.78
CA MET A 216 11.43 6.41 -23.11
C MET A 216 9.96 6.69 -23.39
N SER A 217 9.04 5.84 -22.92
CA SER A 217 7.60 6.11 -23.04
C SER A 217 7.20 7.43 -22.36
N PHE A 218 7.79 7.71 -21.19
CA PHE A 218 7.53 8.91 -20.41
C PHE A 218 8.14 10.15 -21.06
N VAL A 219 9.39 10.04 -21.54
CA VAL A 219 10.07 11.08 -22.30
C VAL A 219 9.29 11.43 -23.56
N VAL A 220 8.94 10.44 -24.39
CA VAL A 220 8.23 10.67 -25.66
C VAL A 220 6.85 11.28 -25.43
N ALA A 221 6.12 10.84 -24.41
CA ALA A 221 4.84 11.46 -24.04
C ALA A 221 5.01 12.95 -23.68
N HIS A 222 6.04 13.30 -22.91
CA HIS A 222 6.33 14.69 -22.57
C HIS A 222 6.73 15.52 -23.81
N LEU A 223 7.58 14.98 -24.69
CA LEU A 223 8.00 15.65 -25.92
C LEU A 223 6.79 15.98 -26.82
N GLY A 224 5.81 15.09 -26.94
CA GLY A 224 4.59 15.36 -27.71
C GLY A 224 3.82 16.59 -27.23
N ILE A 225 3.87 16.89 -25.93
CA ILE A 225 3.24 18.08 -25.31
C ILE A 225 4.18 19.30 -25.40
N PHE A 226 5.49 19.11 -25.28
CA PHE A 226 6.47 20.19 -25.37
C PHE A 226 6.50 20.82 -26.77
N SER A 227 6.35 20.03 -27.84
CA SER A 227 6.21 20.54 -29.20
C SER A 227 5.12 19.78 -29.96
N PRO A 228 3.87 20.27 -29.93
CA PRO A 228 2.78 19.68 -30.70
C PRO A 228 3.13 19.61 -32.18
N GLY A 229 2.92 18.44 -32.79
CA GLY A 229 3.30 18.17 -34.19
C GLY A 229 4.70 17.60 -34.39
N ALA A 230 5.45 17.33 -33.31
CA ALA A 230 6.68 16.54 -33.40
C ALA A 230 6.43 15.15 -34.00
N LYS A 231 7.37 14.67 -34.82
CA LYS A 231 7.30 13.35 -35.47
C LYS A 231 7.81 12.28 -34.51
N LEU A 232 6.96 11.93 -33.55
CA LEU A 232 7.23 10.94 -32.51
C LEU A 232 6.44 9.65 -32.75
N SER A 233 7.01 8.51 -32.38
CA SER A 233 6.24 7.27 -32.24
C SER A 233 5.22 7.38 -31.11
N HIS A 234 4.14 6.61 -31.17
CA HIS A 234 3.13 6.66 -30.12
C HIS A 234 3.70 6.06 -28.83
N PHE A 235 3.64 6.78 -27.71
CA PHE A 235 4.32 6.36 -26.47
C PHE A 235 3.88 4.99 -25.95
N SER A 236 2.65 4.55 -26.25
CA SER A 236 2.15 3.21 -25.88
C SER A 236 2.89 2.08 -26.58
N GLU A 237 3.48 2.32 -27.75
CA GLU A 237 4.26 1.33 -28.51
C GLU A 237 5.57 0.96 -27.80
N PHE A 238 6.06 1.82 -26.90
CA PHE A 238 7.24 1.54 -26.06
C PHE A 238 6.90 0.61 -24.89
N LEU A 239 5.62 0.57 -24.48
CA LEU A 239 5.15 -0.12 -23.28
C LEU A 239 4.69 -1.56 -23.52
N ASP A 240 4.79 -2.05 -24.75
CA ASP A 240 4.46 -3.45 -25.04
C ASP A 240 5.43 -4.39 -24.28
N GLY A 241 4.87 -5.40 -23.61
CA GLY A 241 5.60 -6.29 -22.71
C GLY A 241 6.06 -5.69 -21.38
N VAL A 242 5.89 -4.38 -21.13
CA VAL A 242 6.34 -3.74 -19.88
C VAL A 242 5.34 -4.03 -18.74
N PRO A 243 5.81 -4.47 -17.56
CA PRO A 243 4.94 -4.70 -16.40
C PRO A 243 4.14 -3.44 -16.02
N LYS A 244 2.82 -3.62 -15.84
CA LYS A 244 1.90 -2.52 -15.45
C LYS A 244 1.79 -2.33 -13.94
N THR A 245 2.24 -3.32 -13.18
CA THR A 245 2.19 -3.34 -11.72
C THR A 245 2.99 -2.17 -11.12
N ALA A 246 2.52 -1.69 -9.97
CA ALA A 246 3.15 -0.60 -9.25
C ALA A 246 2.91 -0.78 -7.74
N VAL A 247 3.91 -0.41 -6.94
CA VAL A 247 3.78 -0.29 -5.48
C VAL A 247 3.66 1.19 -5.14
N VAL A 248 2.58 1.58 -4.46
CA VAL A 248 2.33 2.97 -4.05
C VAL A 248 3.03 3.21 -2.71
N MET A 249 3.85 4.27 -2.64
CA MET A 249 4.61 4.61 -1.43
C MET A 249 3.92 5.71 -0.61
N SER A 250 3.69 6.87 -1.23
CA SER A 250 3.05 8.01 -0.60
C SER A 250 2.30 8.86 -1.61
N GLY A 251 1.35 9.66 -1.12
CA GLY A 251 0.47 10.47 -1.94
C GLY A 251 0.54 11.95 -1.61
N TYR A 252 0.42 12.77 -2.65
CA TYR A 252 0.31 14.21 -2.58
C TYR A 252 -1.00 14.68 -3.21
N GLN A 253 -1.44 15.85 -2.80
CA GLN A 253 -2.61 16.51 -3.34
C GLN A 253 -2.39 18.03 -3.40
N TYR A 254 -3.02 18.70 -4.36
CA TYR A 254 -2.87 20.15 -4.52
C TYR A 254 -3.63 20.92 -3.46
N ASP A 255 -3.02 21.89 -2.79
CA ASP A 255 -3.78 22.87 -2.00
C ASP A 255 -4.50 23.86 -2.93
N LEU A 256 -5.40 24.68 -2.41
CA LEU A 256 -6.08 25.73 -3.19
C LEU A 256 -5.11 26.77 -3.79
N LYS A 257 -3.86 26.79 -3.32
CA LYS A 257 -2.78 27.64 -3.85
C LYS A 257 -1.98 26.94 -4.97
N GLY A 258 -2.32 25.70 -5.32
CA GLY A 258 -1.65 24.91 -6.36
C GLY A 258 -0.32 24.30 -5.94
N ASN A 259 -0.03 24.18 -4.64
CA ASN A 259 1.14 23.45 -4.15
C ASN A 259 0.78 22.00 -3.87
N LEU A 260 1.65 21.06 -4.27
CA LEU A 260 1.51 19.68 -3.82
C LEU A 260 1.90 19.58 -2.35
N LYS A 261 1.01 18.99 -1.56
CA LYS A 261 1.18 18.73 -0.13
C LYS A 261 0.91 17.25 0.14
N PRO A 262 1.57 16.64 1.13
CA PRO A 262 1.28 15.26 1.50
C PRO A 262 -0.21 15.08 1.83
N VAL A 263 -0.81 14.01 1.31
CA VAL A 263 -2.18 13.63 1.66
C VAL A 263 -2.21 13.31 3.16
N PRO A 264 -3.14 13.89 3.93
CA PRO A 264 -3.35 13.53 5.33
C PRO A 264 -3.58 12.03 5.49
N ARG A 265 -2.88 11.39 6.43
CA ARG A 265 -2.96 9.91 6.60
C ARG A 265 -4.38 9.40 6.88
N ASN A 266 -5.24 10.19 7.52
CA ASN A 266 -6.64 9.83 7.74
C ASN A 266 -7.50 9.81 6.46
N GLN A 267 -6.95 10.30 5.34
CA GLN A 267 -7.57 10.26 4.01
C GLN A 267 -7.04 9.11 3.14
N TYR A 268 -6.14 8.26 3.66
CA TYR A 268 -5.67 7.10 2.91
C TYR A 268 -6.78 6.06 2.76
N GLN A 269 -6.78 5.33 1.64
CA GLN A 269 -7.85 4.39 1.27
C GLN A 269 -8.14 3.33 2.35
N ASP A 270 -7.12 2.92 3.10
CA ASP A 270 -7.23 1.95 4.19
C ASP A 270 -7.82 2.52 5.49
N ARG A 271 -7.97 3.85 5.57
CA ARG A 271 -8.43 4.58 6.78
C ARG A 271 -9.65 5.45 6.53
N PHE A 272 -9.88 5.85 5.30
CA PHE A 272 -10.96 6.73 4.92
C PHE A 272 -12.22 5.94 4.59
N VAL A 273 -13.26 6.13 5.40
CA VAL A 273 -14.62 5.66 5.07
C VAL A 273 -15.40 6.84 4.48
N PRO A 274 -15.64 6.85 3.15
CA PRO A 274 -16.41 7.92 2.53
C PRO A 274 -17.85 7.96 3.06
N ALA A 275 -18.38 9.17 3.28
CA ALA A 275 -19.80 9.34 3.59
C ALA A 275 -20.67 8.82 2.41
N PRO A 276 -21.80 8.14 2.66
CA PRO A 276 -22.65 7.63 1.58
C PRO A 276 -23.06 8.75 0.60
N PRO A 277 -23.00 8.50 -0.72
CA PRO A 277 -23.36 9.50 -1.71
C PRO A 277 -24.86 9.81 -1.66
N PHE A 278 -25.24 11.07 -1.93
CA PHE A 278 -26.63 11.46 -2.11
C PHE A 278 -27.14 11.00 -3.48
N GLN A 279 -28.37 10.50 -3.53
CA GLN A 279 -29.06 10.15 -4.78
C GLN A 279 -29.91 11.33 -5.25
N ILE A 280 -29.79 11.68 -6.53
CA ILE A 280 -30.67 12.63 -7.22
C ILE A 280 -31.65 11.82 -8.06
N THR A 281 -32.95 12.03 -7.83
CA THR A 281 -34.03 11.39 -8.60
C THR A 281 -34.92 12.43 -9.25
N ASP A 282 -35.61 12.03 -10.33
CA ASP A 282 -36.69 12.84 -10.89
C ASP A 282 -37.94 12.85 -9.97
N ARG A 283 -39.03 13.48 -10.42
CA ARG A 283 -40.31 13.51 -9.69
C ARG A 283 -40.96 12.13 -9.51
N ARG A 284 -40.72 11.21 -10.44
CA ARG A 284 -41.26 9.84 -10.46
C ARG A 284 -40.42 8.87 -9.61
N GLY A 285 -39.27 9.33 -9.09
CA GLY A 285 -38.34 8.52 -8.31
C GLY A 285 -37.32 7.76 -9.16
N GLN A 286 -37.24 8.03 -10.47
CA GLN A 286 -36.21 7.48 -11.33
C GLN A 286 -34.85 8.06 -10.96
N HIS A 287 -33.84 7.20 -10.79
CA HIS A 287 -32.47 7.62 -10.52
C HIS A 287 -31.87 8.40 -11.69
N LEU A 288 -31.28 9.56 -11.39
CA LEU A 288 -30.62 10.43 -12.37
C LEU A 288 -29.10 10.45 -12.17
N ALA A 289 -28.64 10.65 -10.93
CA ALA A 289 -27.22 10.67 -10.58
C ALA A 289 -27.00 10.42 -9.08
N THR A 290 -25.78 10.07 -8.70
CA THR A 290 -25.28 10.14 -7.31
C THR A 290 -24.26 11.26 -7.18
N ILE A 291 -24.35 12.05 -6.10
CA ILE A 291 -23.45 13.17 -5.82
C ILE A 291 -22.83 13.03 -4.43
N GLN A 292 -21.54 13.36 -4.30
CA GLN A 292 -20.78 13.23 -3.06
C GLN A 292 -19.71 14.32 -2.94
N LEU A 293 -19.47 14.77 -1.72
CA LEU A 293 -18.31 15.58 -1.37
C LEU A 293 -17.18 14.68 -0.87
N ILE A 294 -16.00 14.81 -1.48
CA ILE A 294 -14.76 14.24 -0.96
C ILE A 294 -13.98 15.37 -0.28
N PRO A 295 -13.70 15.28 1.03
CA PRO A 295 -12.89 16.26 1.74
C PRO A 295 -11.50 16.36 1.13
N TRP A 296 -10.98 17.58 1.09
CA TRP A 296 -9.61 17.88 0.70
C TRP A 296 -8.89 18.54 1.87
N GLN A 297 -7.56 18.72 1.80
CA GLN A 297 -6.83 19.35 2.90
C GLN A 297 -7.32 20.77 3.25
N ASP A 298 -7.66 21.55 2.23
CA ASP A 298 -8.11 22.94 2.35
C ASP A 298 -9.29 23.23 1.43
N GLY A 299 -10.29 22.35 1.40
CA GLY A 299 -11.50 22.51 0.60
C GLY A 299 -12.22 21.18 0.38
N GLY A 300 -12.80 21.00 -0.81
CA GLY A 300 -13.41 19.75 -1.21
C GLY A 300 -13.58 19.59 -2.72
N THR A 301 -13.72 18.35 -3.17
CA THR A 301 -14.08 18.02 -4.56
C THR A 301 -15.42 17.30 -4.60
N ILE A 302 -16.19 17.55 -5.65
CA ILE A 302 -17.50 16.95 -5.85
C ILE A 302 -17.38 15.85 -6.89
N LEU A 303 -17.82 14.66 -6.50
CA LEU A 303 -17.98 13.52 -7.39
C LEU A 303 -19.45 13.42 -7.77
N LEU A 304 -19.72 13.34 -9.06
CA LEU A 304 -21.05 13.09 -9.61
C LEU A 304 -20.95 11.91 -10.57
N LYS A 305 -21.79 10.88 -10.38
CA LYS A 305 -21.89 9.73 -11.30
C LYS A 305 -23.31 9.64 -11.84
N GLY A 306 -23.47 9.58 -13.16
CA GLY A 306 -24.76 9.42 -13.83
C GLY A 306 -25.08 10.52 -14.85
N LYS A 307 -26.37 10.69 -15.15
CA LYS A 307 -26.86 11.41 -16.35
C LYS A 307 -26.85 12.94 -16.23
N LEU A 308 -26.65 13.49 -15.04
CA LEU A 308 -26.68 14.94 -14.83
C LEU A 308 -25.29 15.55 -15.09
N PRO A 309 -25.20 16.77 -15.66
CA PRO A 309 -23.93 17.47 -15.81
C PRO A 309 -23.54 18.16 -14.49
N LEU A 310 -22.36 17.85 -13.95
CA LEU A 310 -21.85 18.45 -12.71
C LEU A 310 -21.67 19.97 -12.85
N LEU A 311 -21.23 20.43 -14.03
CA LEU A 311 -21.06 21.85 -14.31
C LEU A 311 -22.38 22.64 -14.14
N GLY A 312 -23.53 22.01 -14.40
CA GLY A 312 -24.85 22.61 -14.19
C GLY A 312 -25.28 22.68 -12.72
N LEU A 313 -24.61 21.93 -11.82
CA LEU A 313 -24.89 21.93 -10.39
C LEU A 313 -24.04 22.94 -9.61
N LEU A 314 -22.85 23.29 -10.11
CA LEU A 314 -21.95 24.25 -9.45
C LEU A 314 -22.58 25.65 -9.20
N PRO A 315 -23.45 26.20 -10.07
CA PRO A 315 -24.10 27.48 -9.80
C PRO A 315 -24.95 27.53 -8.52
N PHE A 316 -25.44 26.40 -8.00
CA PHE A 316 -26.27 26.37 -6.79
C PHE A 316 -25.50 26.71 -5.51
N PHE A 317 -24.16 26.72 -5.54
CA PHE A 317 -23.36 27.32 -4.47
C PHE A 317 -23.58 28.84 -4.36
N GLY A 318 -24.01 29.51 -5.44
CA GLY A 318 -24.29 30.95 -5.44
C GLY A 318 -23.04 31.82 -5.28
N ARG A 319 -21.84 31.28 -5.56
CA ARG A 319 -20.57 32.00 -5.45
C ARG A 319 -19.82 32.02 -6.78
N GLN A 320 -19.31 33.19 -7.16
CA GLN A 320 -18.61 33.44 -8.43
C GLN A 320 -17.24 32.73 -8.53
N ASP A 321 -16.58 32.50 -7.41
CA ASP A 321 -15.29 31.79 -7.34
C ASP A 321 -15.40 30.29 -7.65
N ILE A 322 -16.59 29.69 -7.45
CA ILE A 322 -16.87 28.28 -7.76
C ILE A 322 -17.27 28.10 -9.23
N LEU A 323 -17.90 29.11 -9.85
CA LEU A 323 -18.34 29.05 -11.26
C LEU A 323 -17.19 28.98 -12.26
N ARG A 324 -15.98 29.35 -11.84
CA ARG A 324 -14.77 29.23 -12.66
C ARG A 324 -14.10 27.86 -12.54
N ALA A 325 -14.62 26.95 -11.71
CA ALA A 325 -14.02 25.64 -11.54
C ALA A 325 -14.27 24.73 -12.75
N GLY A 326 -13.22 24.02 -13.18
CA GLY A 326 -13.32 22.99 -14.21
C GLY A 326 -13.96 21.71 -13.69
N VAL A 327 -14.46 20.90 -14.61
CA VAL A 327 -14.93 19.53 -14.36
C VAL A 327 -14.16 18.58 -15.27
N VAL A 328 -13.69 17.47 -14.71
CA VAL A 328 -13.07 16.37 -15.46
C VAL A 328 -14.07 15.24 -15.59
N THR A 329 -14.35 14.83 -16.82
CA THR A 329 -15.12 13.61 -17.09
C THR A 329 -14.19 12.40 -17.12
N ARG A 330 -14.66 11.31 -16.55
CA ARG A 330 -13.97 10.05 -16.34
C ARG A 330 -14.82 8.88 -16.86
N PRO A 331 -14.26 7.66 -17.00
CA PRO A 331 -15.04 6.47 -17.35
C PRO A 331 -16.26 6.25 -16.44
N ASP A 332 -17.22 5.45 -16.90
CA ASP A 332 -18.46 5.12 -16.17
C ASP A 332 -19.31 6.33 -15.74
N ASP A 333 -19.39 7.36 -16.58
CA ASP A 333 -20.15 8.60 -16.35
C ASP A 333 -19.76 9.36 -15.06
N LEU A 334 -18.54 9.14 -14.56
CA LEU A 334 -17.99 9.86 -13.41
C LEU A 334 -17.53 11.26 -13.85
N GLN A 335 -17.94 12.27 -13.09
CA GLN A 335 -17.55 13.66 -13.24
C GLN A 335 -16.99 14.17 -11.92
N ILE A 336 -15.84 14.82 -11.99
CA ILE A 336 -15.09 15.28 -10.81
C ILE A 336 -14.87 16.77 -10.95
N SER A 337 -15.27 17.55 -9.95
CA SER A 337 -14.94 18.98 -9.92
C SER A 337 -13.45 19.16 -9.62
N TYR A 338 -12.88 20.28 -10.07
CA TYR A 338 -11.65 20.79 -9.48
C TYR A 338 -11.80 21.03 -7.97
N VAL A 339 -10.69 21.21 -7.27
CA VAL A 339 -10.70 21.48 -5.83
C VAL A 339 -11.41 22.82 -5.60
N LEU A 340 -12.45 22.81 -4.79
CA LEU A 340 -13.30 23.95 -4.51
C LEU A 340 -13.06 24.46 -3.07
N PRO A 341 -13.14 25.77 -2.83
CA PRO A 341 -13.06 26.36 -1.49
C PRO A 341 -14.40 26.21 -0.73
N ILE A 342 -14.80 24.95 -0.50
CA ILE A 342 -16.08 24.58 0.11
C ILE A 342 -15.87 23.65 1.32
N THR A 343 -16.85 23.69 2.21
CA THR A 343 -16.96 22.83 3.39
C THR A 343 -18.14 21.85 3.24
N PRO A 344 -18.26 20.84 4.13
CA PRO A 344 -19.46 20.00 4.17
C PRO A 344 -20.77 20.78 4.35
N ALA A 345 -20.73 21.91 5.08
CA ALA A 345 -21.89 22.77 5.26
C ALA A 345 -22.31 23.46 3.96
N ASP A 346 -21.35 24.01 3.20
CA ASP A 346 -21.60 24.62 1.89
C ASP A 346 -22.21 23.60 0.91
N PHE A 347 -21.72 22.36 0.92
CA PHE A 347 -22.26 21.28 0.09
C PHE A 347 -23.71 20.93 0.45
N GLY A 348 -24.02 20.84 1.75
CA GLY A 348 -25.39 20.60 2.22
C GLY A 348 -26.36 21.73 1.85
N GLU A 349 -25.89 22.98 1.92
CA GLU A 349 -26.67 24.14 1.49
C GLU A 349 -26.91 24.12 -0.02
N MET A 350 -25.88 23.81 -0.82
CA MET A 350 -25.99 23.68 -2.28
C MET A 350 -27.04 22.64 -2.67
N LEU A 351 -27.02 21.46 -2.05
CA LEU A 351 -28.02 20.41 -2.31
C LEU A 351 -29.43 20.86 -1.95
N SER A 352 -29.58 21.60 -0.84
CA SER A 352 -30.87 22.14 -0.40
C SER A 352 -31.43 23.17 -1.39
N ARG A 353 -30.58 24.10 -1.86
CA ARG A 353 -30.95 25.09 -2.88
C ARG A 353 -31.30 24.41 -4.21
N PHE A 354 -30.50 23.44 -4.65
CA PHE A 354 -30.78 22.66 -5.85
C PHE A 354 -32.14 21.95 -5.77
N GLN A 355 -32.46 21.34 -4.64
CA GLN A 355 -33.76 20.68 -4.46
C GLN A 355 -34.92 21.68 -4.44
N GLN A 356 -34.75 22.87 -3.84
CA GLN A 356 -35.80 23.90 -3.79
C GLN A 356 -36.06 24.56 -5.16
N GLN A 357 -35.02 24.69 -5.99
CA GLN A 357 -35.06 25.41 -7.26
C GLN A 357 -35.21 24.51 -8.49
N SER A 358 -35.18 23.18 -8.31
CA SER A 358 -35.37 22.20 -9.38
C SER A 358 -36.63 21.37 -9.17
N ASN A 359 -36.97 20.56 -10.18
CA ASN A 359 -38.02 19.55 -10.09
C ASN A 359 -37.49 18.19 -9.58
N MET A 360 -36.23 18.10 -9.16
CA MET A 360 -35.56 16.88 -8.74
C MET A 360 -35.56 16.75 -7.21
N LYS A 361 -35.39 15.52 -6.71
CA LYS A 361 -35.30 15.23 -5.28
C LYS A 361 -33.91 14.73 -4.95
N VAL A 362 -33.34 15.25 -3.87
CA VAL A 362 -32.09 14.76 -3.28
C VAL A 362 -32.46 13.87 -2.10
N LYS A 363 -31.96 12.64 -2.10
CA LYS A 363 -32.17 11.68 -1.01
C LYS A 363 -30.82 11.18 -0.55
N GLN A 364 -30.58 11.23 0.74
CA GLN A 364 -29.52 10.40 1.30
C GLN A 364 -30.06 8.98 1.39
N PRO A 365 -29.49 7.99 0.68
CA PRO A 365 -29.95 6.62 0.84
C PRO A 365 -29.80 6.23 2.31
N GLN A 366 -30.88 5.72 2.91
CA GLN A 366 -30.81 5.01 4.18
C GLN A 366 -30.15 3.66 3.92
N SER A 367 -28.87 3.68 3.60
CA SER A 367 -28.09 2.48 3.54
C SER A 367 -27.96 1.96 4.97
N GLN A 368 -28.52 0.79 5.26
CA GLN A 368 -28.35 0.11 6.54
C GLN A 368 -26.93 -0.46 6.63
N TRP A 369 -25.93 0.42 6.72
CA TRP A 369 -24.60 0.01 7.13
C TRP A 369 -24.60 -0.04 8.64
N ILE A 370 -24.48 -1.26 9.16
CA ILE A 370 -24.28 -1.49 10.58
C ILE A 370 -22.78 -1.39 10.82
N VAL A 371 -22.33 -0.23 11.29
CA VAL A 371 -21.00 -0.12 11.91
C VAL A 371 -21.16 -0.60 13.34
N GLN A 372 -20.75 -1.83 13.59
CA GLN A 372 -20.75 -2.41 14.93
C GLN A 372 -19.33 -2.47 15.45
N LYS A 373 -19.14 -2.05 16.69
CA LYS A 373 -17.88 -2.26 17.41
C LYS A 373 -17.64 -3.76 17.53
N LEU A 374 -16.55 -4.24 16.93
CA LEU A 374 -16.16 -5.65 16.99
C LEU A 374 -15.43 -5.97 18.30
N SER A 375 -14.53 -5.09 18.73
CA SER A 375 -13.74 -5.25 19.95
C SER A 375 -13.29 -3.91 20.53
N ASP A 376 -12.77 -3.96 21.75
CA ASP A 376 -12.17 -2.83 22.46
C ASP A 376 -10.64 -2.75 22.20
N GLU A 377 -10.18 -3.22 21.03
CA GLU A 377 -8.79 -3.17 20.60
C GLU A 377 -8.64 -2.24 19.38
N GLY A 378 -7.74 -1.26 19.48
CA GLY A 378 -7.44 -0.33 18.39
C GLY A 378 -6.41 -0.87 17.39
N SER A 379 -6.17 -0.13 16.32
CA SER A 379 -5.15 -0.46 15.30
C SER A 379 -3.73 -0.56 15.85
N ALA A 380 -3.45 0.02 17.02
CA ALA A 380 -2.16 -0.09 17.70
C ALA A 380 -1.88 -1.48 18.29
N SER A 381 -2.91 -2.33 18.46
CA SER A 381 -2.72 -3.72 18.88
C SER A 381 -2.06 -4.53 17.76
N PRO A 382 -0.92 -5.22 17.99
CA PRO A 382 -0.31 -6.11 16.99
C PRO A 382 -1.29 -7.13 16.44
N PHE A 383 -2.21 -7.62 17.26
CA PHE A 383 -3.26 -8.55 16.83
C PHE A 383 -4.15 -7.95 15.72
N MET A 384 -4.65 -6.73 15.94
CA MET A 384 -5.49 -6.03 14.96
C MET A 384 -4.70 -5.59 13.73
N ALA A 385 -3.51 -5.01 13.94
CA ALA A 385 -2.67 -4.52 12.86
C ALA A 385 -2.26 -5.64 11.91
N ARG A 386 -1.83 -6.79 12.44
CA ARG A 386 -1.21 -7.84 11.64
C ARG A 386 -2.24 -8.77 11.01
N LEU A 387 -3.16 -9.30 11.82
CA LEU A 387 -4.09 -10.34 11.38
C LEU A 387 -5.30 -9.79 10.62
N PHE A 388 -5.60 -8.51 10.78
CA PHE A 388 -6.69 -7.87 10.04
C PHE A 388 -6.11 -6.92 9.01
N MET A 389 -5.53 -5.80 9.44
CA MET A 389 -5.13 -4.75 8.50
C MET A 389 -4.06 -5.25 7.52
N GLY A 390 -2.99 -5.86 8.03
CA GLY A 390 -1.87 -6.36 7.25
C GLY A 390 -2.28 -7.41 6.24
N LEU A 391 -2.95 -8.48 6.69
CA LEU A 391 -3.43 -9.54 5.78
C LEU A 391 -4.44 -9.02 4.74
N MET A 392 -5.34 -8.10 5.09
CA MET A 392 -6.27 -7.49 4.13
C MET A 392 -5.56 -6.63 3.09
N ARG A 393 -4.50 -5.90 3.48
CA ARG A 393 -3.67 -5.15 2.52
C ARG A 393 -2.89 -6.06 1.58
N LEU A 394 -2.34 -7.17 2.09
CA LEU A 394 -1.69 -8.17 1.25
C LEU A 394 -2.67 -8.80 0.26
N ARG A 395 -3.90 -9.11 0.71
CA ARG A 395 -4.99 -9.60 -0.16
C ARG A 395 -5.28 -8.63 -1.30
N ASP A 396 -5.37 -7.33 -1.02
CA ASP A 396 -5.70 -6.31 -2.02
C ASP A 396 -4.65 -6.20 -3.15
N ALA A 397 -3.42 -6.68 -2.93
CA ALA A 397 -2.39 -6.78 -3.97
C ALA A 397 -2.64 -7.91 -4.98
N VAL A 398 -3.41 -8.93 -4.60
CA VAL A 398 -3.73 -10.11 -5.43
C VAL A 398 -5.13 -10.01 -6.02
N TYR A 399 -6.09 -9.51 -5.26
CA TYR A 399 -7.50 -9.50 -5.62
C TYR A 399 -8.01 -8.08 -5.87
N SER A 400 -7.81 -7.59 -7.10
CA SER A 400 -8.38 -6.32 -7.55
C SER A 400 -9.85 -6.43 -7.97
N ASP A 401 -10.32 -7.63 -8.31
CA ASP A 401 -11.71 -7.92 -8.64
C ASP A 401 -12.56 -8.11 -7.37
N PRO A 402 -13.69 -7.38 -7.21
CA PRO A 402 -14.54 -7.49 -6.03
C PRO A 402 -15.08 -8.90 -5.75
N VAL A 403 -15.37 -9.70 -6.79
CA VAL A 403 -15.95 -11.05 -6.63
C VAL A 403 -14.89 -12.04 -6.14
N ALA A 404 -13.69 -11.98 -6.72
CA ALA A 404 -12.56 -12.79 -6.28
C ALA A 404 -12.15 -12.43 -4.84
N ARG A 405 -12.17 -11.13 -4.52
CA ARG A 405 -11.94 -10.63 -3.15
C ARG A 405 -12.98 -11.17 -2.17
N GLU A 406 -14.27 -11.13 -2.51
CA GLU A 406 -15.35 -11.65 -1.66
C GLU A 406 -15.16 -13.15 -1.33
N SER A 407 -14.65 -13.93 -2.27
CA SER A 407 -14.38 -15.36 -2.05
C SER A 407 -13.28 -15.59 -1.02
N PHE A 408 -12.22 -14.77 -1.05
CA PHE A 408 -11.20 -14.78 0.00
C PHE A 408 -11.80 -14.34 1.33
N ASP A 409 -12.55 -13.23 1.35
CA ASP A 409 -13.10 -12.65 2.58
C ASP A 409 -14.03 -13.63 3.32
N LYS A 410 -14.88 -14.35 2.58
CA LYS A 410 -15.73 -15.41 3.14
C LYS A 410 -14.92 -16.57 3.75
N ALA A 411 -13.84 -16.98 3.10
CA ALA A 411 -12.97 -18.04 3.63
C ALA A 411 -12.17 -17.55 4.85
N PHE A 412 -11.79 -16.27 4.85
CA PHE A 412 -11.04 -15.66 5.93
C PHE A 412 -11.90 -15.41 7.17
N ASP A 413 -13.15 -14.96 7.05
CA ASP A 413 -14.04 -14.49 8.13
C ASP A 413 -14.14 -15.42 9.36
N PHE A 414 -14.06 -16.74 9.12
CA PHE A 414 -14.09 -17.73 10.19
C PHE A 414 -12.85 -17.68 11.10
N VAL A 415 -11.68 -17.39 10.52
CA VAL A 415 -10.38 -17.33 11.21
C VAL A 415 -10.37 -16.26 12.31
N PRO A 416 -10.60 -14.97 12.03
CA PRO A 416 -10.57 -13.93 13.05
C PRO A 416 -11.66 -14.13 14.11
N THR A 417 -12.86 -14.57 13.72
CA THR A 417 -13.97 -14.84 14.66
C THR A 417 -13.56 -15.86 15.71
N SER A 418 -12.99 -16.99 15.29
CA SER A 418 -12.53 -18.04 16.21
C SER A 418 -11.31 -17.60 17.02
N LEU A 419 -10.44 -16.78 16.43
CA LEU A 419 -9.23 -16.30 17.07
C LEU A 419 -9.52 -15.26 18.16
N PHE A 420 -10.49 -14.38 17.95
CA PHE A 420 -11.00 -13.49 18.99
C PHE A 420 -11.54 -14.29 20.17
N ALA A 421 -12.36 -15.32 19.92
CA ALA A 421 -12.89 -16.14 20.99
C ALA A 421 -11.77 -16.87 21.77
N ALA A 422 -10.73 -17.37 21.09
CA ALA A 422 -9.55 -17.93 21.74
C ALA A 422 -8.78 -16.89 22.58
N ARG A 423 -8.60 -15.67 22.06
CA ARG A 423 -7.93 -14.58 22.77
C ARG A 423 -8.71 -14.11 24.00
N THR A 424 -10.03 -13.93 23.87
CA THR A 424 -10.90 -13.58 25.00
C THR A 424 -10.85 -14.65 26.09
N THR A 425 -10.97 -15.92 25.72
CA THR A 425 -10.94 -17.03 26.70
C THR A 425 -9.56 -17.17 27.35
N ALA A 426 -8.45 -16.99 26.63
CA ALA A 426 -7.12 -16.96 27.22
C ALA A 426 -6.95 -15.82 28.24
N LYS A 427 -7.48 -14.63 27.93
CA LYS A 427 -7.51 -13.49 28.86
C LYS A 427 -8.34 -13.82 30.11
N GLU A 428 -9.53 -14.38 29.94
CA GLU A 428 -10.41 -14.78 31.04
C GLU A 428 -9.78 -15.85 31.94
N ILE A 429 -9.06 -16.84 31.37
CA ILE A 429 -8.27 -17.83 32.12
C ILE A 429 -7.22 -17.11 33.00
N SER A 430 -6.46 -16.19 32.42
CA SER A 430 -5.44 -15.42 33.15
C SER A 430 -6.05 -14.57 34.27
N GLU A 431 -7.15 -13.85 33.99
CA GLU A 431 -7.81 -12.99 34.98
C GLU A 431 -8.42 -13.79 36.13
N LEU A 432 -9.06 -14.93 35.84
CA LEU A 432 -9.61 -15.84 36.85
C LEU A 432 -8.50 -16.37 37.77
N TRP A 433 -7.40 -16.87 37.19
CA TRP A 433 -6.30 -17.43 37.95
C TRP A 433 -5.60 -16.37 38.81
N VAL A 434 -5.15 -15.27 38.19
CA VAL A 434 -4.44 -14.19 38.90
C VAL A 434 -5.33 -13.58 39.99
N GLY A 435 -6.62 -13.40 39.69
CA GLY A 435 -7.60 -12.91 40.66
C GLY A 435 -7.72 -13.82 41.88
N HIS A 436 -7.88 -15.12 41.67
CA HIS A 436 -7.99 -16.11 42.74
C HIS A 436 -6.70 -16.28 43.54
N ALA A 437 -5.57 -16.46 42.86
CA ALA A 437 -4.26 -16.61 43.49
C ALA A 437 -3.94 -15.41 44.39
N ARG A 438 -4.24 -14.19 43.92
CA ARG A 438 -4.11 -12.97 44.73
C ARG A 438 -5.01 -12.98 45.96
N LYS A 439 -6.31 -13.30 45.81
CA LYS A 439 -7.26 -13.35 46.94
C LYS A 439 -6.86 -14.39 47.99
N VAL A 440 -6.30 -15.51 47.55
CA VAL A 440 -5.79 -16.57 48.45
C VAL A 440 -4.55 -16.07 49.18
N ALA A 441 -3.58 -15.50 48.46
CA ALA A 441 -2.33 -15.00 49.04
C ALA A 441 -2.56 -13.85 50.04
N THR A 442 -3.56 -12.98 49.82
CA THR A 442 -3.91 -11.90 50.74
C THR A 442 -4.85 -12.31 51.87
N GLY A 443 -5.28 -13.58 51.91
CA GLY A 443 -6.19 -14.11 52.93
C GLY A 443 -7.64 -13.63 52.82
N VAL A 444 -8.02 -12.96 51.72
CA VAL A 444 -9.38 -12.43 51.52
C VAL A 444 -10.44 -13.52 51.47
N VAL A 445 -10.09 -14.67 50.87
CA VAL A 445 -11.01 -15.82 50.69
C VAL A 445 -10.60 -17.03 51.53
N VAL A 446 -9.66 -16.85 52.46
CA VAL A 446 -9.06 -17.92 53.24
C VAL A 446 -9.41 -17.75 54.71
N ARG A 447 -10.11 -18.72 55.29
CA ARG A 447 -10.42 -18.76 56.72
C ARG A 447 -9.77 -19.98 57.36
N ARG A 448 -8.94 -19.75 58.39
CA ARG A 448 -8.42 -20.82 59.25
C ARG A 448 -9.37 -21.05 60.43
N GLN A 449 -9.92 -22.25 60.55
CA GLN A 449 -10.73 -22.69 61.68
C GLN A 449 -10.08 -23.92 62.33
N GLY A 450 -9.23 -23.69 63.33
CA GLY A 450 -8.41 -24.75 63.93
C GLY A 450 -7.41 -25.31 62.91
N VAL A 451 -7.46 -26.64 62.70
CA VAL A 451 -6.67 -27.35 61.67
C VAL A 451 -7.32 -27.31 60.27
N ALA A 452 -8.57 -26.86 60.16
CA ALA A 452 -9.26 -26.77 58.88
C ALA A 452 -8.97 -25.44 58.18
N ILE A 453 -8.68 -25.52 56.87
CA ILE A 453 -8.57 -24.37 55.98
C ILE A 453 -9.81 -24.33 55.10
N HIS A 454 -10.55 -23.24 55.18
CA HIS A 454 -11.71 -22.97 54.35
C HIS A 454 -11.33 -21.97 53.27
N ILE A 455 -11.63 -22.33 52.02
CA ILE A 455 -11.56 -21.42 50.87
C ILE A 455 -12.99 -21.07 50.50
N ASP A 456 -13.33 -19.78 50.61
CA ASP A 456 -14.71 -19.30 50.48
C ASP A 456 -15.15 -19.12 49.02
N GLU A 457 -14.20 -19.11 48.09
CA GLU A 457 -14.44 -19.01 46.64
C GLU A 457 -13.88 -20.23 45.91
N ASN A 458 -14.63 -20.78 44.95
CA ASN A 458 -14.19 -21.86 44.07
C ASN A 458 -14.24 -21.40 42.61
N ILE A 459 -13.09 -21.48 41.92
CA ILE A 459 -12.96 -21.12 40.50
C ILE A 459 -12.95 -22.33 39.55
N ASP A 460 -12.88 -23.56 40.05
CA ASP A 460 -12.65 -24.78 39.25
C ASP A 460 -13.63 -24.93 38.08
N LYS A 461 -14.92 -24.67 38.34
CA LYS A 461 -15.98 -24.81 37.33
C LYS A 461 -15.80 -23.81 36.18
N GLU A 462 -15.57 -22.55 36.51
CA GLU A 462 -15.43 -21.50 35.50
C GLU A 462 -14.09 -21.63 34.78
N LEU A 463 -13.00 -21.90 35.50
CA LEU A 463 -11.68 -22.12 34.90
C LEU A 463 -11.72 -23.29 33.91
N ARG A 464 -12.34 -24.42 34.27
CA ARG A 464 -12.51 -25.56 33.36
C ARG A 464 -13.28 -25.18 32.10
N LYS A 465 -14.43 -24.50 32.25
CA LYS A 465 -15.25 -24.04 31.13
C LYS A 465 -14.44 -23.14 30.18
N GLN A 466 -13.62 -22.23 30.72
CA GLN A 466 -12.81 -21.35 29.90
C GLN A 466 -11.68 -22.08 29.16
N VAL A 467 -11.05 -23.07 29.80
CA VAL A 467 -10.06 -23.95 29.13
C VAL A 467 -10.70 -24.77 28.02
N GLU A 468 -11.90 -25.33 28.25
CA GLU A 468 -12.67 -26.04 27.24
C GLU A 468 -12.96 -25.15 26.02
N HIS A 469 -13.44 -23.92 26.27
CA HIS A 469 -13.68 -22.96 25.21
C HIS A 469 -12.40 -22.56 24.47
N PHE A 470 -11.31 -22.31 25.19
CA PHE A 470 -10.02 -21.96 24.60
C PHE A 470 -9.52 -23.06 23.65
N LEU A 471 -9.43 -24.30 24.13
CA LEU A 471 -8.96 -25.45 23.34
C LEU A 471 -9.81 -25.65 22.08
N ASN A 472 -11.13 -25.55 22.22
CA ASN A 472 -12.05 -25.69 21.10
C ASN A 472 -11.89 -24.58 20.07
N ASN A 473 -11.81 -23.32 20.50
CA ASN A 473 -11.66 -22.18 19.59
C ASN A 473 -10.29 -22.19 18.90
N ALA A 474 -9.21 -22.40 19.63
CA ALA A 474 -7.86 -22.48 19.08
C ALA A 474 -7.72 -23.63 18.06
N ALA A 475 -8.26 -24.82 18.36
CA ALA A 475 -8.27 -25.94 17.43
C ALA A 475 -9.13 -25.66 16.17
N ARG A 476 -10.25 -24.95 16.31
CA ARG A 476 -11.11 -24.56 15.18
C ARG A 476 -10.42 -23.56 14.25
N VAL A 477 -9.66 -22.60 14.79
CA VAL A 477 -8.87 -21.66 13.97
C VAL A 477 -8.00 -22.43 12.98
N ILE A 478 -7.24 -23.42 13.44
CA ILE A 478 -6.30 -24.15 12.57
C ILE A 478 -6.99 -25.20 11.69
N LYS A 479 -7.91 -26.00 12.24
CA LYS A 479 -8.49 -27.16 11.55
C LYS A 479 -9.61 -26.78 10.60
N GLN A 480 -10.42 -25.80 10.94
CA GLN A 480 -11.55 -25.35 10.11
C GLN A 480 -11.16 -24.08 9.35
N GLY A 481 -10.66 -23.06 10.06
CA GLY A 481 -10.33 -21.77 9.48
C GLY A 481 -9.17 -21.83 8.50
N MET A 482 -7.97 -22.13 9.00
CA MET A 482 -6.76 -22.12 8.17
C MET A 482 -6.78 -23.20 7.09
N GLN A 483 -7.36 -24.38 7.35
CA GLN A 483 -7.53 -25.38 6.30
C GLN A 483 -8.45 -24.87 5.18
N GLY A 484 -9.55 -24.20 5.50
CA GLY A 484 -10.45 -23.60 4.50
C GLY A 484 -9.79 -22.46 3.73
N LEU A 485 -9.12 -21.56 4.43
CA LEU A 485 -8.43 -20.41 3.84
C LEU A 485 -7.28 -20.83 2.92
N THR A 486 -6.41 -21.73 3.37
CA THR A 486 -5.29 -22.22 2.55
C THR A 486 -5.78 -22.98 1.33
N ALA A 487 -6.85 -23.78 1.46
CA ALA A 487 -7.47 -24.44 0.31
C ALA A 487 -8.00 -23.42 -0.72
N GLN A 488 -8.62 -22.33 -0.26
CA GLN A 488 -9.04 -21.21 -1.13
C GLN A 488 -7.84 -20.52 -1.81
N LEU A 489 -6.69 -20.49 -1.13
CA LEU A 489 -5.42 -20.00 -1.68
C LEU A 489 -4.68 -21.07 -2.51
N GLY A 490 -5.25 -22.26 -2.69
CA GLY A 490 -4.70 -23.34 -3.52
C GLY A 490 -3.65 -24.23 -2.83
N VAL A 491 -3.61 -24.25 -1.50
CA VAL A 491 -2.70 -25.08 -0.71
C VAL A 491 -3.51 -25.97 0.24
N ASP A 492 -3.39 -27.29 0.12
CA ASP A 492 -4.06 -28.23 1.05
C ASP A 492 -3.15 -28.55 2.24
N ILE A 493 -3.47 -28.02 3.42
CA ILE A 493 -2.79 -28.35 4.68
C ILE A 493 -3.53 -29.38 5.53
N GLY A 494 -4.64 -29.95 5.05
CA GLY A 494 -5.52 -30.83 5.84
C GLY A 494 -4.83 -32.11 6.32
N PHE A 495 -3.71 -32.52 5.70
CA PHE A 495 -2.89 -33.63 6.17
C PHE A 495 -2.21 -33.35 7.53
N MET A 496 -2.04 -32.08 7.92
CA MET A 496 -1.42 -31.67 9.19
C MET A 496 -2.14 -32.23 10.41
N PHE A 497 -3.45 -32.47 10.30
CA PHE A 497 -4.31 -32.95 11.39
C PHE A 497 -4.66 -34.43 11.29
N LYS A 498 -4.06 -35.16 10.33
CA LYS A 498 -4.28 -36.61 10.14
C LYS A 498 -3.27 -37.44 10.92
N GLN A 499 -3.50 -38.75 10.95
CA GLN A 499 -2.58 -39.75 11.52
C GLN A 499 -1.18 -39.67 10.87
N GLN A 500 -0.16 -40.12 11.59
CA GLN A 500 1.25 -39.94 11.23
C GLN A 500 1.60 -40.37 9.79
N SER A 501 1.03 -41.48 9.32
CA SER A 501 1.29 -41.98 7.96
C SER A 501 0.73 -41.05 6.86
N ALA A 502 -0.45 -40.47 7.08
CA ALA A 502 -1.06 -39.52 6.15
C ALA A 502 -0.34 -38.16 6.20
N PHE A 503 0.11 -37.75 7.39
CA PHE A 503 0.92 -36.55 7.59
C PHE A 503 2.25 -36.65 6.85
N ALA A 504 3.00 -37.73 7.05
CA ALA A 504 4.30 -37.93 6.39
C ALA A 504 4.17 -37.92 4.86
N ARG A 505 3.13 -38.53 4.31
CA ARG A 505 2.84 -38.46 2.86
C ARG A 505 2.50 -37.04 2.40
N GLY A 506 1.70 -36.31 3.17
CA GLY A 506 1.33 -34.93 2.86
C GLY A 506 2.53 -33.98 2.87
N ILE A 507 3.39 -34.08 3.89
CA ILE A 507 4.65 -33.32 3.95
C ILE A 507 5.57 -33.67 2.79
N ALA A 508 5.74 -34.95 2.47
CA ALA A 508 6.58 -35.36 1.34
C ALA A 508 6.07 -34.80 -0.01
N ALA A 509 4.75 -34.80 -0.22
CA ALA A 509 4.13 -34.22 -1.40
C ALA A 509 4.30 -32.70 -1.45
N LEU A 510 4.04 -31.99 -0.34
CA LEU A 510 4.19 -30.54 -0.26
C LEU A 510 5.65 -30.12 -0.45
N LYS A 511 6.62 -30.87 0.08
CA LYS A 511 8.05 -30.57 -0.04
C LYS A 511 8.55 -30.58 -1.49
N ALA A 512 7.85 -31.29 -2.40
CA ALA A 512 8.17 -31.29 -3.82
C ALA A 512 7.75 -29.99 -4.52
N SER A 513 6.71 -29.31 -4.06
CA SER A 513 6.21 -28.06 -4.65
C SER A 513 6.60 -26.81 -3.86
N ASP A 514 6.67 -26.91 -2.54
CA ASP A 514 6.88 -25.82 -1.60
C ASP A 514 7.64 -26.33 -0.35
N PRO A 515 8.98 -26.45 -0.43
CA PRO A 515 9.78 -26.99 0.65
C PRO A 515 9.77 -26.11 1.91
N LEU A 516 9.67 -24.79 1.75
CA LEU A 516 9.68 -23.85 2.88
C LEU A 516 8.41 -24.00 3.73
N LEU A 517 7.24 -24.06 3.09
CA LEU A 517 5.99 -24.31 3.80
C LEU A 517 5.98 -25.71 4.42
N ALA A 518 6.48 -26.73 3.71
CA ALA A 518 6.56 -28.09 4.25
C ALA A 518 7.39 -28.15 5.54
N ASP A 519 8.56 -27.53 5.57
CA ASP A 519 9.43 -27.49 6.74
C ASP A 519 8.77 -26.71 7.90
N TYR A 520 8.08 -25.60 7.59
CA TYR A 520 7.31 -24.83 8.56
C TYR A 520 6.18 -25.64 9.20
N LEU A 521 5.37 -26.34 8.40
CA LEU A 521 4.26 -27.16 8.87
C LEU A 521 4.75 -28.37 9.66
N GLU A 522 5.86 -28.98 9.25
CA GLU A 522 6.49 -30.07 9.99
C GLU A 522 6.92 -29.63 11.39
N LYS A 523 7.64 -28.50 11.48
CA LYS A 523 8.05 -27.94 12.78
C LYS A 523 6.86 -27.54 13.63
N SER A 524 5.86 -26.86 13.06
CA SER A 524 4.65 -26.45 13.78
C SER A 524 3.92 -27.64 14.41
N ARG A 525 3.83 -28.77 13.70
CA ARG A 525 3.21 -29.99 14.23
C ARG A 525 4.03 -30.60 15.37
N GLN A 526 5.35 -30.69 15.19
CA GLN A 526 6.25 -31.27 16.17
C GLN A 526 6.28 -30.48 17.48
N THR A 527 6.16 -29.16 17.42
CA THR A 527 6.39 -28.29 18.58
C THR A 527 5.12 -27.95 19.34
N TRP A 528 3.99 -27.68 18.68
CA TRP A 528 2.81 -27.16 19.37
C TRP A 528 1.48 -27.65 18.82
N SER A 529 1.33 -27.80 17.50
CA SER A 529 -0.02 -28.02 16.93
C SER A 529 -0.56 -29.41 17.27
N GLU A 530 0.30 -30.43 17.33
CA GLU A 530 -0.14 -31.77 17.75
C GLU A 530 -0.49 -31.80 19.23
N LEU A 531 0.22 -31.05 20.08
CA LEU A 531 -0.09 -30.89 21.49
C LEU A 531 -1.48 -30.29 21.68
N LEU A 532 -1.76 -29.16 21.02
CA LEU A 532 -3.07 -28.50 21.07
C LEU A 532 -4.21 -29.45 20.66
N ILE A 533 -4.03 -30.15 19.53
CA ILE A 533 -5.05 -31.08 19.03
C ILE A 533 -5.23 -32.28 19.96
N LYS A 534 -4.16 -32.83 20.53
CA LYS A 534 -4.24 -33.91 21.52
C LYS A 534 -4.98 -33.45 22.78
N SER A 535 -4.61 -32.31 23.36
CA SER A 535 -5.28 -31.76 24.54
C SER A 535 -6.78 -31.55 24.32
N ARG A 536 -7.16 -31.03 23.15
CA ARG A 536 -8.57 -30.86 22.78
C ARG A 536 -9.29 -32.21 22.59
N ASN A 537 -8.65 -33.19 21.95
CA ASN A 537 -9.26 -34.51 21.75
C ASN A 537 -9.39 -35.29 23.07
N ASP A 538 -8.42 -35.16 23.98
CA ASP A 538 -8.49 -35.79 25.30
C ASP A 538 -9.68 -35.28 26.11
N LEU A 539 -9.95 -33.98 25.98
CA LEU A 539 -11.10 -33.32 26.57
C LEU A 539 -12.43 -33.82 25.98
N GLU A 540 -12.53 -33.90 24.65
CA GLU A 540 -13.78 -34.30 23.97
C GLU A 540 -14.06 -35.81 24.02
N HIS A 541 -13.03 -36.65 24.07
CA HIS A 541 -13.17 -38.09 23.79
C HIS A 541 -12.57 -39.01 24.86
N ASN A 542 -11.62 -38.54 25.68
CA ASN A 542 -10.93 -39.38 26.66
C ASN A 542 -11.31 -39.07 28.11
N ASN A 543 -12.44 -38.37 28.33
CA ASN A 543 -12.93 -37.94 29.64
C ASN A 543 -11.90 -37.15 30.47
N TRP A 544 -10.91 -36.54 29.83
CA TRP A 544 -9.97 -35.67 30.52
C TRP A 544 -10.69 -34.39 30.95
N SER A 545 -10.42 -33.94 32.17
CA SER A 545 -10.89 -32.64 32.64
C SER A 545 -9.77 -31.94 33.37
N LEU A 546 -9.76 -30.61 33.34
CA LEU A 546 -8.77 -29.81 34.06
C LEU A 546 -8.74 -30.24 35.55
N PRO A 547 -7.55 -30.54 36.10
CA PRO A 547 -7.38 -30.79 37.53
C PRO A 547 -7.94 -29.64 38.37
N ARG A 548 -8.40 -29.94 39.58
CA ARG A 548 -8.85 -28.90 40.51
C ARG A 548 -7.67 -28.10 41.05
N VAL A 549 -7.92 -26.84 41.40
CA VAL A 549 -6.95 -26.03 42.13
C VAL A 549 -6.62 -26.70 43.46
N THR A 550 -5.33 -26.90 43.72
CA THR A 550 -4.83 -27.38 45.02
C THR A 550 -4.19 -26.25 45.80
N TYR A 551 -3.97 -26.44 47.10
CA TYR A 551 -3.43 -25.40 47.98
C TYR A 551 -2.24 -25.95 48.75
N ASP A 552 -1.12 -25.24 48.68
CA ASP A 552 0.06 -25.54 49.50
C ASP A 552 -0.05 -24.83 50.85
N THR A 553 0.14 -25.60 51.91
CA THR A 553 0.01 -25.19 53.31
C THR A 553 1.31 -25.40 54.09
N SER A 554 2.41 -25.74 53.41
CA SER A 554 3.72 -26.01 54.02
C SER A 554 4.40 -24.76 54.60
N GLY A 555 4.02 -23.58 54.12
CA GLY A 555 4.53 -22.28 54.58
C GLY A 555 3.59 -21.53 55.54
N ALA A 556 4.04 -20.35 55.99
CA ALA A 556 3.23 -19.46 56.84
C ALA A 556 1.95 -19.00 56.12
N ASN A 557 2.03 -18.79 54.81
CA ASN A 557 0.93 -18.37 53.94
C ASN A 557 0.39 -19.56 53.13
N ILE A 558 -0.90 -19.55 52.84
CA ILE A 558 -1.53 -20.54 51.95
C ILE A 558 -1.37 -20.04 50.51
N VAL A 559 -0.91 -20.92 49.63
CA VAL A 559 -0.65 -20.59 48.22
C VAL A 559 -1.52 -21.48 47.33
N ALA A 560 -2.26 -20.88 46.40
CA ALA A 560 -2.97 -21.64 45.38
C ALA A 560 -1.97 -22.18 44.35
N VAL A 561 -2.11 -23.45 43.98
CA VAL A 561 -1.27 -24.13 42.98
C VAL A 561 -2.06 -24.23 41.68
N GLU A 562 -1.45 -23.74 40.60
CA GLU A 562 -2.09 -23.65 39.30
C GLU A 562 -2.32 -25.05 38.68
N PRO A 563 -3.53 -25.35 38.18
CA PRO A 563 -3.76 -26.57 37.42
C PRO A 563 -2.90 -26.64 36.16
N LEU A 564 -2.53 -27.86 35.79
CA LEU A 564 -1.68 -28.11 34.62
C LEU A 564 -2.48 -28.61 33.42
N VAL A 565 -2.11 -28.15 32.22
CA VAL A 565 -2.50 -28.71 30.92
C VAL A 565 -1.25 -29.19 30.24
N ALA A 566 -1.19 -30.49 29.92
CA ALA A 566 -0.01 -31.13 29.35
C ALA A 566 1.31 -30.84 30.11
N GLY A 567 1.24 -30.75 31.43
CA GLY A 567 2.40 -30.48 32.29
C GLY A 567 2.78 -29.01 32.44
N GLN A 568 2.06 -28.08 31.81
CA GLN A 568 2.30 -26.64 31.90
C GLN A 568 1.18 -25.94 32.69
N PRO A 569 1.49 -24.87 33.46
CA PRO A 569 0.46 -24.02 34.06
C PRO A 569 -0.56 -23.57 33.03
N VAL A 570 -1.85 -23.62 33.39
CA VAL A 570 -2.95 -23.38 32.44
C VAL A 570 -2.88 -22.02 31.76
N THR A 571 -2.45 -20.98 32.47
CA THR A 571 -2.25 -19.63 31.93
C THR A 571 -1.11 -19.57 30.92
N GLU A 572 0.04 -20.17 31.24
CA GLU A 572 1.19 -20.27 30.35
C GLU A 572 0.85 -21.08 29.09
N PHE A 573 0.18 -22.22 29.25
CA PHE A 573 -0.28 -23.05 28.13
C PHE A 573 -1.20 -22.27 27.20
N ALA A 574 -2.23 -21.59 27.75
CA ALA A 574 -3.19 -20.84 26.95
C ALA A 574 -2.51 -19.70 26.18
N GLN A 575 -1.62 -18.93 26.83
CA GLN A 575 -0.89 -17.85 26.18
C GLN A 575 0.06 -18.38 25.09
N ALA A 576 0.84 -19.42 25.39
CA ALA A 576 1.79 -20.00 24.45
C ALA A 576 1.08 -20.56 23.20
N MET A 577 -0.04 -21.27 23.38
CA MET A 577 -0.83 -21.79 22.27
C MET A 577 -1.48 -20.66 21.46
N LEU A 578 -2.02 -19.62 22.12
CA LEU A 578 -2.58 -18.46 21.42
C LEU A 578 -1.53 -17.79 20.54
N ASP A 579 -0.33 -17.55 21.08
CA ASP A 579 0.78 -16.95 20.33
C ASP A 579 1.14 -17.78 19.10
N ARG A 580 1.26 -19.11 19.26
CA ARG A 580 1.58 -20.01 18.14
C ARG A 580 0.49 -20.00 17.07
N VAL A 581 -0.78 -20.00 17.47
CA VAL A 581 -1.91 -19.93 16.54
C VAL A 581 -1.90 -18.59 15.79
N CYS A 582 -1.66 -17.47 16.46
CA CYS A 582 -1.54 -16.15 15.82
C CYS A 582 -0.41 -16.11 14.79
N CYS A 583 0.80 -16.60 15.14
CA CYS A 583 1.92 -16.68 14.21
C CYS A 583 1.57 -17.54 12.99
N PHE A 584 1.00 -18.73 13.23
CA PHE A 584 0.60 -19.65 12.18
C PHE A 584 -0.40 -19.02 11.20
N VAL A 585 -1.43 -18.32 11.72
CA VAL A 585 -2.41 -17.63 10.89
C VAL A 585 -1.74 -16.57 10.03
N GLU A 586 -0.90 -15.71 10.62
CA GLU A 586 -0.24 -14.62 9.89
C GLU A 586 0.69 -15.15 8.80
N GLU A 587 1.61 -16.04 9.17
CA GLU A 587 2.72 -16.47 8.32
C GLU A 587 2.26 -17.37 7.19
N VAL A 588 1.39 -18.35 7.48
CA VAL A 588 0.88 -19.25 6.44
C VAL A 588 0.00 -18.47 5.46
N THR A 589 -0.82 -17.53 5.96
CA THR A 589 -1.64 -16.68 5.08
C THR A 589 -0.77 -15.76 4.22
N ALA A 590 0.20 -15.06 4.80
CA ALA A 590 1.11 -14.18 4.07
C ALA A 590 1.90 -14.95 3.00
N HIS A 591 2.40 -16.14 3.34
CA HIS A 591 3.11 -17.02 2.39
C HIS A 591 2.23 -17.45 1.23
N CYS A 592 1.02 -17.93 1.52
CA CYS A 592 0.08 -18.35 0.48
C CYS A 592 -0.36 -17.18 -0.43
N ILE A 593 -0.56 -15.99 0.14
CA ILE A 593 -0.84 -14.76 -0.63
C ILE A 593 0.37 -14.39 -1.49
N GLN A 594 1.61 -14.45 -0.95
CA GLN A 594 2.84 -14.14 -1.69
C GLN A 594 2.98 -15.02 -2.95
N GLN A 595 2.60 -16.30 -2.89
CA GLN A 595 2.64 -17.21 -4.04
C GLN A 595 1.62 -16.86 -5.14
N LYS A 596 0.60 -16.07 -4.82
CA LYS A 596 -0.41 -15.58 -5.78
C LYS A 596 -0.08 -14.21 -6.36
N MET A 597 0.92 -13.51 -5.83
CA MET A 597 1.32 -12.20 -6.32
C MET A 597 1.87 -12.28 -7.76
N ALA A 598 1.67 -11.21 -8.52
CA ALA A 598 2.34 -11.07 -9.81
C ALA A 598 3.86 -11.12 -9.61
N ALA A 599 4.57 -11.85 -10.47
CA ALA A 599 6.02 -12.11 -10.35
C ALA A 599 6.90 -10.89 -9.98
N PRO A 600 6.61 -9.67 -10.46
CA PRO A 600 7.41 -8.49 -10.13
C PRO A 600 7.25 -7.93 -8.69
N ILE A 601 6.26 -8.40 -7.92
CA ILE A 601 5.95 -7.94 -6.55
C ILE A 601 6.09 -9.11 -5.59
N THR A 602 6.56 -8.83 -4.37
CA THR A 602 6.64 -9.79 -3.28
C THR A 602 6.37 -9.13 -1.93
N ILE A 603 6.58 -9.85 -0.84
CA ILE A 603 6.42 -9.35 0.53
C ILE A 603 7.80 -9.29 1.18
N THR A 604 8.05 -8.23 1.95
CA THR A 604 9.16 -8.13 2.92
C THR A 604 8.61 -8.04 4.33
N GLU A 605 9.43 -8.42 5.29
CA GLU A 605 9.20 -8.20 6.70
C GLU A 605 9.70 -6.79 7.09
N ILE A 606 8.92 -6.09 7.90
CA ILE A 606 9.27 -4.82 8.53
C ILE A 606 9.94 -5.16 9.87
N PRO A 607 11.20 -4.75 10.09
CA PRO A 607 11.90 -4.93 11.36
C PRO A 607 11.07 -4.37 12.52
N LEU A 608 11.04 -5.05 13.66
CA LEU A 608 10.23 -4.65 14.81
C LEU A 608 10.45 -3.18 15.23
N SER A 609 11.70 -2.69 15.17
CA SER A 609 12.06 -1.30 15.50
C SER A 609 11.55 -0.25 14.51
N GLU A 610 11.19 -0.66 13.30
CA GLU A 610 10.71 0.22 12.22
C GLU A 610 9.18 0.18 12.09
N ARG A 611 8.51 -0.70 12.84
CA ARG A 611 7.04 -0.79 12.84
C ARG A 611 6.43 0.44 13.48
N ARG A 612 5.34 0.91 12.86
CA ARG A 612 4.61 2.10 13.31
C ARG A 612 3.82 1.77 14.57
N SER A 613 3.94 2.61 15.60
CA SER A 613 3.22 2.41 16.86
C SER A 613 1.70 2.42 16.72
N GLU A 614 1.16 3.16 15.74
CA GLU A 614 -0.28 3.27 15.52
C GLU A 614 -0.89 2.09 14.74
N ALA A 615 -0.06 1.33 14.04
CA ALA A 615 -0.43 0.16 13.24
C ALA A 615 0.83 -0.70 13.01
N PRO A 616 1.24 -1.53 13.99
CA PRO A 616 2.48 -2.31 13.93
C PRO A 616 2.33 -3.55 13.03
N GLU A 617 2.09 -3.32 11.75
CA GLU A 617 2.08 -4.36 10.70
C GLU A 617 3.49 -4.96 10.55
N ARG A 618 3.55 -6.28 10.33
CA ARG A 618 4.82 -7.00 10.12
C ARG A 618 5.23 -7.07 8.66
N PHE A 619 4.28 -7.06 7.74
CA PHE A 619 4.53 -7.30 6.32
C PHE A 619 4.15 -6.10 5.47
N GLN A 620 4.93 -5.85 4.43
CA GLN A 620 4.60 -4.88 3.38
C GLN A 620 4.97 -5.40 1.99
N LEU A 621 4.34 -4.82 0.98
CA LEU A 621 4.66 -5.10 -0.42
C LEU A 621 6.01 -4.49 -0.77
N THR A 622 6.79 -5.22 -1.57
CA THR A 622 8.05 -4.74 -2.14
C THR A 622 8.25 -5.31 -3.54
N LEU A 623 9.26 -4.84 -4.25
CA LEU A 623 9.61 -5.37 -5.57
C LEU A 623 10.41 -6.66 -5.45
N ALA A 624 10.14 -7.63 -6.33
CA ALA A 624 10.91 -8.87 -6.38
C ALA A 624 12.37 -8.65 -6.83
N VAL A 625 12.61 -7.59 -7.62
CA VAL A 625 13.93 -7.17 -8.08
C VAL A 625 14.13 -5.70 -7.71
N GLY A 626 15.25 -5.41 -7.03
CA GLY A 626 15.58 -4.07 -6.57
C GLY A 626 14.73 -3.55 -5.41
N GLY A 627 13.89 -4.40 -4.82
CA GLY A 627 13.17 -4.11 -3.59
C GLY A 627 13.91 -4.58 -2.35
N GLN A 628 13.24 -4.50 -1.20
CA GLN A 628 13.68 -5.07 0.07
C GLN A 628 13.77 -6.61 -0.01
N PRO A 629 14.54 -7.26 0.87
CA PRO A 629 14.67 -8.71 0.88
C PRO A 629 13.31 -9.43 0.94
N ARG A 630 13.10 -10.37 0.01
CA ARG A 630 11.91 -11.22 0.03
C ARG A 630 11.81 -11.96 1.37
N TRP A 631 10.67 -11.82 2.04
CA TRP A 631 10.33 -12.64 3.19
C TRP A 631 10.03 -14.07 2.75
N ASN A 632 10.63 -15.02 3.46
CA ASN A 632 10.41 -16.45 3.28
C ASN A 632 9.86 -17.02 4.58
N ILE A 633 8.81 -17.84 4.48
CA ILE A 633 8.25 -18.51 5.65
C ILE A 633 9.32 -19.38 6.32
N SER A 634 9.46 -19.23 7.63
CA SER A 634 10.37 -20.03 8.45
C SER A 634 9.83 -20.12 9.87
N TYR A 635 9.98 -21.28 10.50
CA TYR A 635 9.47 -21.48 11.85
C TYR A 635 10.39 -20.81 12.87
N HIS A 636 9.81 -20.08 13.82
CA HIS A 636 10.51 -19.49 14.96
C HIS A 636 9.77 -19.78 16.29
N SER A 637 10.49 -19.67 17.40
CA SER A 637 9.94 -19.82 18.76
C SER A 637 9.57 -18.50 19.43
N SER A 638 10.03 -17.37 18.91
CA SER A 638 9.73 -16.03 19.44
C SER A 638 8.22 -15.76 19.48
N SER A 639 7.73 -14.98 20.46
CA SER A 639 6.31 -14.70 20.67
C SER A 639 5.71 -13.90 19.51
N PHE A 640 4.39 -13.94 19.36
CA PHE A 640 3.72 -13.23 18.27
C PHE A 640 4.09 -11.74 18.28
N GLU A 641 4.10 -11.09 19.45
CA GLU A 641 4.38 -9.66 19.56
C GLU A 641 5.86 -9.28 19.37
N GLU A 642 6.78 -10.22 19.56
CA GLU A 642 8.24 -9.99 19.46
C GLU A 642 8.83 -10.31 18.08
N VAL A 643 8.04 -10.89 17.19
CA VAL A 643 8.48 -11.26 15.83
C VAL A 643 8.13 -10.19 14.86
#